data_AF-A0A535A6Q4-F1
#
_entry.id   AF-A0A535A6Q4-F1
#
_cell.length_a   1.000
_cell.length_b   1.000
_cell.length_c   1.000
_cell.angle_alpha   90.00
_cell.angle_beta   90.00
_cell.angle_gamma   90.00
#
_symmetry.space_group_name_H-M   'P 1'
#
loop_
_entity.id
_entity.type
_entity.pdbx_description
1 polymer ?
#
loop_
_entity_poly.entity_id
_entity_poly.type
_entity_poly.pdbx_seq_one_letter_code
_entity_poly.pdbx_strand_id
1 'polypeptide(L)'
;MAAETLVEMLRDGASRYGDRPALLIKPGFRTRIWSHRDLADLAPRVAGILTAQGLERGDRVLIWAVNRPEWALAFFGAVFAGIVLVPVDMRSHPDFVAKIARRTRAKMVLASTQTRALAEGLGLPVMLIEALPDLARDAAPLPEREIGAGDLVEVVFTSGTTGEPKGAMLTHANLMANATALRQVFPFQRDERLLSILPLSHMFEQTCGLIAPFLAGASIVYPVSRQPAVLMRTFREYRVTMLLIVPAGLKLLDGAIGRKVDAAGKRASFERLHRIARHLPRPLKRLLFRPVLSQFGGRFRTLAVGAAALEEDVANRWADMGFDVLQGYGATELSPAVSFTRPARNKIGTVGEAVPGVEIRIAADGEVLVRGASVFAGYWEDPEATAAAIDAEGFYHTGDIGALDTDGFLTLRGRKKDMLAMPDGTKVYPEDIEAVLLHDGRLRDAAVVGYQPPRGELRVQAVLLLDDPAQADEVVRDANAHLGAHQQIRGVTIWPDEDFPRTPTLKVKKRLVLDRLVALESGGPPAADTNGATPVPLATPSGVAGIDAAVANLPASSVHSESRLSSDLNMDSLTRVELLGVIEEELGAYIDDAELDPEATVAQLTAMVEAAKDEKHDTGIFGWPLSPVVRAIGIGFQAIFMVPAFFLVYRVRVTGREHLAGDHPHPLPTRLAVASGRCGRGGRHLRQPDSWPRLGCDRQRVSAGSRGRHPAQPRAARRQARSRLLDPHLPGGQADRRRPDAAVQVGDRADRRRGRHAGGADEAQGQSHVSPGRRHARAPLARRGRARLRGTDPLRLGRGPRRGNGSPGGSRLSALSQTAVWPQSCLLGWANAPGAGPHRPDHDRHP
;
A
#
# COMPACT_ATOMS: atom_id res chain seq x y z
N MET A 1 15.57 16.41 -18.32
CA MET A 1 14.59 16.54 -19.43
C MET A 1 13.24 16.13 -18.85
N ALA A 2 12.58 15.08 -19.33
CA ALA A 2 12.03 14.12 -18.37
C ALA A 2 13.23 13.42 -17.66
N ALA A 3 12.97 12.73 -16.55
CA ALA A 3 13.96 11.80 -15.99
C ALA A 3 13.71 10.42 -16.62
N GLU A 4 14.75 9.78 -17.12
CA GLU A 4 14.69 8.47 -17.78
C GLU A 4 15.09 7.34 -16.81
N THR A 5 15.76 7.67 -15.70
CA THR A 5 16.08 6.75 -14.61
C THR A 5 15.55 7.23 -13.24
N LEU A 6 15.51 6.30 -12.27
CA LEU A 6 15.18 6.62 -10.88
C LEU A 6 16.31 7.40 -10.19
N VAL A 7 17.56 7.28 -10.65
CA VAL A 7 18.70 8.08 -10.16
C VAL A 7 18.54 9.55 -10.56
N GLU A 8 18.17 9.80 -11.83
CA GLU A 8 17.80 11.14 -12.28
C GLU A 8 16.57 11.66 -11.54
N MET A 9 15.55 10.83 -11.29
CA MET A 9 14.38 11.20 -10.51
C MET A 9 14.75 11.76 -9.13
N LEU A 10 15.72 11.16 -8.42
CA LEU A 10 16.19 11.66 -7.12
C LEU A 10 16.83 13.04 -7.23
N ARG A 11 17.71 13.25 -8.22
CA ARG A 11 18.35 14.56 -8.50
C ARG A 11 17.33 15.63 -8.88
N ASP A 12 16.36 15.28 -9.72
CA ASP A 12 15.25 16.15 -10.10
C ASP A 12 14.33 16.43 -8.91
N GLY A 13 14.12 15.46 -8.03
CA GLY A 13 13.39 15.64 -6.78
C GLY A 13 14.08 16.66 -5.87
N ALA A 14 15.37 16.47 -5.58
CA ALA A 14 16.15 17.37 -4.74
C ALA A 14 16.24 18.79 -5.32
N SER A 15 16.40 18.95 -6.63
CA SER A 15 16.47 20.28 -7.27
C SER A 15 15.11 20.97 -7.41
N ARG A 16 14.02 20.25 -7.67
CA ARG A 16 12.66 20.83 -7.85
C ARG A 16 11.89 21.02 -6.54
N TYR A 17 12.22 20.25 -5.50
CA TYR A 17 11.47 20.20 -4.23
C TYR A 17 12.34 20.37 -2.97
N GLY A 18 13.64 20.08 -3.02
CA GLY A 18 14.59 20.35 -1.94
C GLY A 18 14.14 19.83 -0.57
N ASP A 19 14.06 20.74 0.40
CA ASP A 19 13.78 20.46 1.81
C ASP A 19 12.30 20.12 2.11
N ARG A 20 11.47 19.92 1.07
CA ARG A 20 10.09 19.45 1.23
C ARG A 20 10.06 18.00 1.75
N PRO A 21 9.23 17.68 2.78
CA PRO A 21 9.06 16.32 3.27
C PRO A 21 8.62 15.34 2.17
N ALA A 22 9.45 14.34 1.91
CA ALA A 22 9.16 13.22 1.01
C ALA A 22 8.62 12.02 1.79
N LEU A 23 9.32 11.58 2.85
CA LEU A 23 8.95 10.40 3.66
C LEU A 23 8.76 10.77 5.13
N LEU A 24 7.69 10.30 5.77
CA LEU A 24 7.37 10.58 7.18
C LEU A 24 6.93 9.32 7.93
N ILE A 25 7.40 9.14 9.16
CA ILE A 25 7.02 8.04 10.08
C ILE A 25 7.16 8.51 11.53
N LYS A 26 6.45 7.88 12.48
CA LYS A 26 6.52 8.23 13.91
C LYS A 26 6.82 7.02 14.81
N PRO A 27 8.07 6.52 14.84
CA PRO A 27 8.48 5.54 15.82
C PRO A 27 8.43 6.15 17.23
N GLY A 28 7.44 5.73 18.02
CA GLY A 28 7.19 6.25 19.37
C GLY A 28 6.87 7.75 19.39
N PHE A 29 7.69 8.52 20.12
CA PHE A 29 7.37 9.93 20.42
C PHE A 29 7.78 10.94 19.33
N ARG A 30 8.79 10.63 18.51
CA ARG A 30 9.36 11.58 17.53
C ARG A 30 8.98 11.20 16.10
N THR A 31 8.48 12.17 15.34
CA THR A 31 8.35 12.04 13.89
C THR A 31 9.72 12.12 13.24
N ARG A 32 10.10 11.08 12.49
CA ARG A 32 11.21 11.13 11.52
C ARG A 32 10.67 11.67 10.20
N ILE A 33 11.44 12.54 9.55
CA ILE A 33 11.13 13.11 8.24
C ILE A 33 12.40 13.06 7.40
N TRP A 34 12.25 12.63 6.14
CA TRP A 34 13.26 12.79 5.10
C TRP A 34 12.68 13.65 3.99
N SER A 35 13.43 14.66 3.54
CA SER A 35 13.10 15.50 2.40
C SER A 35 13.55 14.88 1.07
N HIS A 36 13.19 15.51 -0.05
CA HIS A 36 13.73 15.11 -1.36
C HIS A 36 15.25 15.31 -1.44
N ARG A 37 15.81 16.33 -0.76
CA ARG A 37 17.25 16.52 -0.64
C ARG A 37 17.89 15.37 0.14
N ASP A 38 17.38 15.06 1.34
CA ASP A 38 17.93 14.01 2.20
C ASP A 38 18.01 12.67 1.46
N LEU A 39 17.00 12.35 0.63
CA LEU A 39 17.01 11.12 -0.18
C LEU A 39 18.06 11.11 -1.30
N ALA A 40 18.28 12.24 -1.98
CA ALA A 40 19.34 12.35 -2.98
C ALA A 40 20.74 12.35 -2.37
N ASP A 41 20.90 12.87 -1.15
CA ASP A 41 22.17 12.86 -0.41
C ASP A 41 22.46 11.48 0.22
N LEU A 42 21.43 10.76 0.70
CA LEU A 42 21.56 9.45 1.36
C LEU A 42 21.65 8.27 0.38
N ALA A 43 20.95 8.28 -0.76
CA ALA A 43 20.98 7.19 -1.74
C ALA A 43 22.42 6.78 -2.17
N PRO A 44 23.33 7.69 -2.57
CA PRO A 44 24.70 7.32 -2.92
C PRO A 44 25.51 6.82 -1.71
N ARG A 45 25.17 7.22 -0.48
CA ARG A 45 25.84 6.76 0.75
C ARG A 45 25.40 5.34 1.12
N VAL A 46 24.11 5.03 0.96
CA VAL A 46 23.59 3.66 1.06
C VAL A 46 24.18 2.77 -0.04
N ALA A 47 24.31 3.28 -1.27
CA ALA A 47 25.02 2.58 -2.36
C ALA A 47 26.48 2.24 -1.98
N GLY A 48 27.19 3.18 -1.36
CA GLY A 48 28.55 2.97 -0.83
C GLY A 48 28.61 1.89 0.25
N ILE A 49 27.64 1.86 1.17
CA ILE A 49 27.51 0.81 2.20
C ILE A 49 27.27 -0.56 1.56
N LEU A 50 26.37 -0.66 0.58
CA LEU A 50 26.07 -1.92 -0.11
C LEU A 50 27.29 -2.45 -0.88
N THR A 51 27.99 -1.60 -1.64
CA THR A 51 29.23 -2.00 -2.32
C THR A 51 30.35 -2.36 -1.33
N ALA A 52 30.40 -1.74 -0.15
CA ALA A 52 31.32 -2.17 0.92
C ALA A 52 31.01 -3.56 1.51
N GLN A 53 29.83 -4.16 1.22
CA GLN A 53 29.53 -5.57 1.50
C GLN A 53 29.92 -6.52 0.35
N GLY A 54 30.61 -6.04 -0.70
CA GLY A 54 30.98 -6.84 -1.87
C GLY A 54 29.88 -7.00 -2.93
N LEU A 55 28.92 -6.05 -2.95
CA LEU A 55 27.84 -6.00 -3.95
C LEU A 55 28.20 -5.11 -5.14
N GLU A 56 28.00 -5.64 -6.34
CA GLU A 56 28.37 -5.03 -7.62
C GLU A 56 27.13 -4.77 -8.51
N ARG A 57 27.32 -4.04 -9.62
CA ARG A 57 26.23 -3.77 -10.58
C ARG A 57 25.73 -5.09 -11.18
N GLY A 58 24.41 -5.29 -11.17
CA GLY A 58 23.76 -6.52 -11.63
C GLY A 58 23.66 -7.61 -10.57
N ASP A 59 24.17 -7.43 -9.34
CA ASP A 59 23.92 -8.36 -8.24
C ASP A 59 22.47 -8.35 -7.79
N ARG A 60 21.96 -9.53 -7.39
CA ARG A 60 20.60 -9.67 -6.86
C ARG A 60 20.64 -9.61 -5.34
N VAL A 61 19.79 -8.77 -4.76
CA VAL A 61 19.64 -8.63 -3.31
C VAL A 61 18.16 -8.75 -2.96
N LEU A 62 17.84 -9.64 -2.03
CA LEU A 62 16.48 -9.75 -1.50
C LEU A 62 16.16 -8.52 -0.67
N ILE A 63 14.96 -7.96 -0.82
CA ILE A 63 14.40 -7.02 0.16
C ILE A 63 13.10 -7.60 0.72
N TRP A 64 13.18 -8.06 1.96
CA TRP A 64 12.11 -8.75 2.69
C TRP A 64 11.92 -8.01 4.01
N ALA A 65 11.08 -6.97 3.99
CA ALA A 65 11.05 -5.95 5.02
C ALA A 65 9.70 -5.21 5.07
N VAL A 66 9.35 -4.66 6.23
CA VAL A 66 8.08 -3.91 6.42
C VAL A 66 8.08 -2.50 5.80
N ASN A 67 6.89 -1.97 5.50
CA ASN A 67 6.71 -0.63 4.89
C ASN A 67 7.21 0.50 5.80
N ARG A 68 8.35 1.10 5.46
CA ARG A 68 8.92 2.25 6.17
C ARG A 68 9.74 3.15 5.24
N PRO A 69 10.07 4.40 5.64
CA PRO A 69 11.02 5.23 4.91
C PRO A 69 12.38 4.56 4.71
N GLU A 70 12.81 3.74 5.67
CA GLU A 70 14.06 2.99 5.59
C GLU A 70 14.04 1.93 4.46
N TRP A 71 12.87 1.45 4.03
CA TRP A 71 12.71 0.57 2.84
C TRP A 71 13.01 1.35 1.56
N ALA A 72 12.47 2.58 1.43
CA ALA A 72 12.70 3.43 0.27
C ALA A 72 14.17 3.90 0.19
N LEU A 73 14.83 4.12 1.33
CA LEU A 73 16.29 4.36 1.37
C LEU A 73 17.10 3.16 0.87
N ALA A 74 16.74 1.95 1.29
CA ALA A 74 17.35 0.72 0.80
C ALA A 74 17.14 0.55 -0.72
N PHE A 75 15.91 0.78 -1.20
CA PHE A 75 15.55 0.77 -2.61
C PHE A 75 16.40 1.73 -3.45
N PHE A 76 16.38 3.02 -3.10
CA PHE A 76 17.12 4.04 -3.85
C PHE A 76 18.65 3.87 -3.77
N GLY A 77 19.17 3.33 -2.66
CA GLY A 77 20.60 3.02 -2.52
C GLY A 77 21.05 1.82 -3.37
N ALA A 78 20.29 0.74 -3.40
CA ALA A 78 20.56 -0.40 -4.29
C ALA A 78 20.49 0.03 -5.76
N VAL A 79 19.45 0.79 -6.12
CA VAL A 79 19.29 1.37 -7.45
C VAL A 79 20.46 2.27 -7.86
N PHE A 80 20.96 3.13 -6.98
CA PHE A 80 22.12 3.99 -7.28
C PHE A 80 23.42 3.17 -7.47
N ALA A 81 23.57 2.03 -6.79
CA ALA A 81 24.67 1.09 -7.02
C ALA A 81 24.53 0.28 -8.32
N GLY A 82 23.35 0.27 -8.96
CA GLY A 82 22.99 -0.65 -10.04
C GLY A 82 22.75 -2.09 -9.56
N ILE A 83 22.39 -2.28 -8.30
CA ILE A 83 22.03 -3.57 -7.69
C ILE A 83 20.56 -3.87 -8.01
N VAL A 84 20.30 -5.08 -8.47
CA VAL A 84 18.96 -5.59 -8.80
C VAL A 84 18.27 -6.05 -7.53
N LEU A 85 17.12 -5.46 -7.21
CA LEU A 85 16.34 -5.90 -6.05
C LEU A 85 15.41 -7.07 -6.37
N VAL A 86 15.16 -7.89 -5.36
CA VAL A 86 14.21 -8.99 -5.40
C VAL A 86 13.24 -8.77 -4.24
N PRO A 87 12.19 -7.96 -4.44
CA PRO A 87 11.23 -7.65 -3.38
C PRO A 87 10.37 -8.87 -3.05
N VAL A 88 10.17 -9.10 -1.75
CA VAL A 88 9.38 -10.22 -1.22
C VAL A 88 8.46 -9.72 -0.10
N ASP A 89 7.21 -10.15 -0.12
CA ASP A 89 6.22 -9.74 0.88
C ASP A 89 6.63 -10.22 2.28
N MET A 90 6.51 -9.34 3.28
CA MET A 90 6.83 -9.65 4.68
C MET A 90 6.12 -10.90 5.22
N ARG A 91 4.91 -11.23 4.73
CA ARG A 91 4.13 -12.42 5.12
C ARG A 91 4.42 -13.66 4.25
N SER A 92 5.47 -13.66 3.43
CA SER A 92 5.87 -14.81 2.59
C SER A 92 6.44 -15.96 3.43
N HIS A 93 6.09 -17.21 3.10
CA HIS A 93 6.64 -18.38 3.78
C HIS A 93 8.16 -18.51 3.55
N PRO A 94 8.98 -18.81 4.58
CA PRO A 94 10.45 -18.87 4.44
C PRO A 94 10.95 -19.74 3.29
N ASP A 95 10.35 -20.91 3.04
CA ASP A 95 10.72 -21.79 1.91
C ASP A 95 10.54 -21.15 0.54
N PHE A 96 9.50 -20.31 0.39
CA PHE A 96 9.23 -19.58 -0.84
C PHE A 96 10.31 -18.50 -1.05
N VAL A 97 10.69 -17.79 0.02
CA VAL A 97 11.80 -16.82 -0.01
C VAL A 97 13.12 -17.52 -0.31
N ALA A 98 13.40 -18.68 0.31
CA ALA A 98 14.59 -19.48 0.05
C ALA A 98 14.64 -20.02 -1.39
N LYS A 99 13.50 -20.40 -1.97
CA LYS A 99 13.38 -20.80 -3.37
C LYS A 99 13.69 -19.63 -4.32
N ILE A 100 13.18 -18.43 -4.02
CA ILE A 100 13.49 -17.20 -4.76
C ILE A 100 14.98 -16.85 -4.61
N ALA A 101 15.54 -16.90 -3.40
CA ALA A 101 16.95 -16.62 -3.09
C ALA A 101 17.89 -17.46 -3.97
N ARG A 102 17.62 -18.78 -4.04
CA ARG A 102 18.40 -19.71 -4.87
C ARG A 102 18.22 -19.44 -6.37
N ARG A 103 16.99 -19.21 -6.85
CA ARG A 103 16.72 -18.96 -8.29
C ARG A 103 17.31 -17.65 -8.79
N THR A 104 17.26 -16.57 -8.00
CA THR A 104 17.88 -15.29 -8.37
C THR A 104 19.38 -15.23 -8.09
N ARG A 105 19.93 -16.25 -7.40
CA ARG A 105 21.32 -16.28 -6.91
C ARG A 105 21.62 -15.02 -6.10
N ALA A 106 20.75 -14.73 -5.13
CA ALA A 106 20.84 -13.52 -4.31
C ALA A 106 22.09 -13.57 -3.41
N LYS A 107 22.85 -12.46 -3.34
CA LYS A 107 24.06 -12.35 -2.52
C LYS A 107 23.80 -11.92 -1.07
N MET A 108 22.69 -11.23 -0.81
CA MET A 108 22.39 -10.61 0.48
C MET A 108 20.87 -10.47 0.70
N VAL A 109 20.45 -10.33 1.96
CA VAL A 109 19.09 -9.96 2.36
C VAL A 109 19.08 -8.62 3.08
N LEU A 110 18.28 -7.69 2.57
CA LEU A 110 17.88 -6.45 3.23
C LEU A 110 16.57 -6.74 4.00
N ALA A 111 16.71 -6.96 5.31
CA ALA A 111 15.62 -7.30 6.20
C ALA A 111 15.16 -6.08 7.00
N SER A 112 13.94 -6.08 7.52
CA SER A 112 13.60 -5.28 8.71
C SER A 112 13.73 -6.09 9.99
N THR A 113 13.62 -5.43 11.14
CA THR A 113 13.73 -6.07 12.47
C THR A 113 12.79 -7.27 12.62
N GLN A 114 11.56 -7.17 12.12
CA GLN A 114 10.51 -8.20 12.19
C GLN A 114 10.85 -9.46 11.39
N THR A 115 11.49 -9.28 10.23
CA THR A 115 11.89 -10.36 9.32
C THR A 115 13.28 -10.93 9.62
N ARG A 116 14.01 -10.34 10.59
CA ARG A 116 15.43 -10.63 10.83
C ARG A 116 15.73 -12.12 11.01
N ALA A 117 15.05 -12.78 11.95
CA ALA A 117 15.33 -14.19 12.27
C ALA A 117 15.05 -15.12 11.07
N LEU A 118 14.00 -14.82 10.29
CA LEU A 118 13.67 -15.57 9.09
C LEU A 118 14.70 -15.35 7.97
N ALA A 119 15.24 -14.12 7.85
CA ALA A 119 16.30 -13.79 6.91
C ALA A 119 17.65 -14.43 7.29
N GLU A 120 18.01 -14.44 8.58
CA GLU A 120 19.20 -15.13 9.10
C GLU A 120 19.12 -16.65 8.85
N GLY A 121 17.92 -17.23 8.95
CA GLY A 121 17.63 -18.61 8.59
C GLY A 121 17.83 -18.97 7.10
N LEU A 122 18.02 -18.00 6.20
CA LEU A 122 18.35 -18.26 4.79
C LEU A 122 19.83 -18.56 4.55
N GLY A 123 20.71 -18.39 5.55
CA GLY A 123 22.15 -18.61 5.42
C GLY A 123 22.88 -17.58 4.53
N LEU A 124 22.23 -16.46 4.22
CA LEU A 124 22.81 -15.34 3.49
C LEU A 124 23.22 -14.21 4.46
N PRO A 125 24.17 -13.33 4.09
CA PRO A 125 24.41 -12.09 4.82
C PRO A 125 23.12 -11.26 4.95
N VAL A 126 22.86 -10.74 6.15
CA VAL A 126 21.67 -9.93 6.46
C VAL A 126 22.08 -8.52 6.89
N MET A 127 21.41 -7.51 6.35
CA MET A 127 21.52 -6.11 6.78
C MET A 127 20.14 -5.56 7.12
N LEU A 128 20.01 -4.91 8.28
CA LEU A 128 18.76 -4.31 8.73
C LEU A 128 18.57 -2.93 8.09
N ILE A 129 17.45 -2.73 7.40
CA ILE A 129 17.15 -1.45 6.73
C ILE A 129 17.08 -0.29 7.72
N GLU A 130 16.64 -0.53 8.96
CA GLU A 130 16.54 0.51 10.01
C GLU A 130 17.89 1.06 10.47
N ALA A 131 19.00 0.37 10.19
CA ALA A 131 20.36 0.84 10.47
C ALA A 131 20.91 1.77 9.37
N LEU A 132 20.39 1.68 8.14
CA LEU A 132 20.89 2.44 6.99
C LEU A 132 20.95 3.96 7.21
N PRO A 133 19.97 4.64 7.85
CA PRO A 133 20.02 6.10 8.04
C PRO A 133 21.15 6.56 8.97
N ASP A 134 21.56 5.73 9.94
CA ASP A 134 22.64 6.03 10.85
C ASP A 134 24.00 5.63 10.25
N LEU A 135 24.10 4.47 9.61
CA LEU A 135 25.30 4.05 8.86
C LEU A 135 25.65 5.05 7.73
N ALA A 136 24.64 5.55 7.00
CA ALA A 136 24.84 6.48 5.89
C ALA A 136 25.35 7.86 6.32
N ARG A 137 25.20 8.25 7.59
CA ARG A 137 25.63 9.58 8.08
C ARG A 137 27.12 9.82 7.83
N ASP A 138 27.93 8.83 8.17
CA ASP A 138 29.39 8.91 8.14
C ASP A 138 30.00 8.16 6.94
N ALA A 139 29.20 7.33 6.24
CA ALA A 139 29.62 6.68 5.00
C ALA A 139 29.85 7.68 3.86
N ALA A 140 30.93 7.47 3.09
CA ALA A 140 31.18 8.22 1.86
C ALA A 140 30.15 7.87 0.77
N PRO A 141 29.70 8.85 -0.04
CA PRO A 141 28.86 8.57 -1.20
C PRO A 141 29.65 7.76 -2.26
N LEU A 142 29.02 6.74 -2.81
CA LEU A 142 29.51 6.07 -4.02
C LEU A 142 29.58 7.11 -5.15
N PRO A 143 30.71 7.21 -5.89
CA PRO A 143 30.78 8.06 -7.07
C PRO A 143 29.70 7.68 -8.09
N GLU A 144 29.13 8.69 -8.74
CA GLU A 144 28.09 8.48 -9.74
C GLU A 144 28.59 7.61 -10.91
N ARG A 145 27.73 6.71 -11.38
CA ARG A 145 27.97 5.80 -12.50
C ARG A 145 26.89 5.99 -13.55
N GLU A 146 27.22 5.70 -14.80
CA GLU A 146 26.24 5.67 -15.88
C GLU A 146 25.30 4.48 -15.69
N ILE A 147 24.05 4.78 -15.32
CA ILE A 147 22.94 3.84 -15.19
C ILE A 147 22.00 4.10 -16.38
N GLY A 148 21.74 3.06 -17.16
CA GLY A 148 20.92 3.16 -18.38
C GLY A 148 19.43 3.04 -18.11
N ALA A 149 18.60 3.66 -18.95
CA ALA A 149 17.14 3.47 -18.89
C ALA A 149 16.73 1.99 -19.11
N GLY A 150 17.54 1.21 -19.83
CA GLY A 150 17.36 -0.24 -20.00
C GLY A 150 17.92 -1.11 -18.87
N ASP A 151 18.59 -0.53 -17.86
CA ASP A 151 19.12 -1.32 -16.74
C ASP A 151 17.99 -1.88 -15.87
N LEU A 152 18.18 -3.11 -15.40
CA LEU A 152 17.26 -3.84 -14.55
C LEU A 152 17.28 -3.25 -13.13
N VAL A 153 16.12 -2.85 -12.63
CA VAL A 153 15.94 -2.35 -11.26
C VAL A 153 15.58 -3.51 -10.33
N GLU A 154 14.66 -4.38 -10.73
CA GLU A 154 14.17 -5.46 -9.88
C GLU A 154 13.58 -6.65 -10.62
N VAL A 155 13.48 -7.77 -9.91
CA VAL A 155 12.84 -9.02 -10.35
C VAL A 155 11.72 -9.38 -9.37
N VAL A 156 10.48 -9.13 -9.77
CA VAL A 156 9.31 -9.22 -8.87
C VAL A 156 8.58 -10.54 -9.08
N PHE A 157 8.57 -11.42 -8.08
CA PHE A 157 8.01 -12.77 -8.22
C PHE A 157 6.50 -12.81 -7.98
N THR A 158 5.73 -13.16 -9.01
CA THR A 158 4.30 -13.43 -8.93
C THR A 158 4.02 -14.91 -8.69
N SER A 159 2.92 -15.23 -8.01
CA SER A 159 2.43 -16.61 -7.83
C SER A 159 1.77 -17.11 -9.12
N GLY A 160 2.56 -17.71 -10.01
CA GLY A 160 2.10 -18.20 -11.30
C GLY A 160 1.00 -19.27 -11.16
N THR A 161 0.02 -19.26 -12.08
CA THR A 161 -1.09 -20.23 -12.12
C THR A 161 -0.64 -21.69 -12.27
N THR A 162 0.63 -21.90 -12.62
CA THR A 162 1.33 -23.18 -12.81
C THR A 162 2.03 -23.69 -11.55
N GLY A 163 1.94 -23.01 -10.41
CA GLY A 163 2.58 -23.39 -9.15
C GLY A 163 4.03 -22.92 -9.02
N GLU A 164 4.81 -22.93 -10.11
CA GLU A 164 6.10 -22.22 -10.15
C GLU A 164 5.90 -20.70 -10.24
N PRO A 165 6.56 -19.91 -9.37
CA PRO A 165 6.47 -18.45 -9.43
C PRO A 165 7.29 -17.90 -10.60
N LYS A 166 6.89 -16.74 -11.13
CA LYS A 166 7.57 -16.08 -12.24
C LYS A 166 8.07 -14.71 -11.82
N GLY A 167 9.37 -14.46 -12.02
CA GLY A 167 9.98 -13.16 -11.74
C GLY A 167 9.82 -12.22 -12.92
N ALA A 168 9.02 -11.18 -12.81
CA ALA A 168 8.91 -10.13 -13.82
C ALA A 168 10.12 -9.19 -13.74
N MET A 169 10.83 -9.00 -14.86
CA MET A 169 12.04 -8.17 -14.94
C MET A 169 11.69 -6.71 -15.25
N LEU A 170 11.83 -5.81 -14.28
CA LEU A 170 11.42 -4.40 -14.41
C LEU A 170 12.64 -3.48 -14.53
N THR A 171 12.73 -2.75 -15.64
CA THR A 171 13.80 -1.79 -15.92
C THR A 171 13.47 -0.38 -15.44
N HIS A 172 14.47 0.49 -15.42
CA HIS A 172 14.29 1.93 -15.19
C HIS A 172 13.22 2.54 -16.10
N ALA A 173 13.27 2.26 -17.41
CA ALA A 173 12.31 2.76 -18.39
C ALA A 173 10.89 2.31 -18.06
N ASN A 174 10.70 1.07 -17.63
CA ASN A 174 9.37 0.55 -17.31
C ASN A 174 8.72 1.27 -16.12
N LEU A 175 9.47 1.41 -15.03
CA LEU A 175 9.02 2.07 -13.81
C LEU A 175 8.82 3.59 -14.04
N MET A 176 9.75 4.25 -14.74
CA MET A 176 9.69 5.68 -15.02
C MET A 176 8.57 6.03 -15.99
N ALA A 177 8.31 5.21 -17.01
CA ALA A 177 7.16 5.38 -17.91
C ALA A 177 5.84 5.28 -17.13
N ASN A 178 5.65 4.22 -16.34
CA ASN A 178 4.40 4.02 -15.61
C ASN A 178 4.18 5.09 -14.53
N ALA A 179 5.20 5.43 -13.74
CA ALA A 179 5.10 6.48 -12.74
C ALA A 179 4.83 7.88 -13.36
N THR A 180 5.39 8.16 -14.53
CA THR A 180 5.12 9.41 -15.27
C THR A 180 3.71 9.45 -15.87
N ALA A 181 3.16 8.31 -16.28
CA ALA A 181 1.76 8.18 -16.69
C ALA A 181 0.81 8.39 -15.50
N LEU A 182 1.06 7.68 -14.39
CA LEU A 182 0.28 7.75 -13.15
C LEU A 182 0.26 9.15 -12.53
N ARG A 183 1.37 9.90 -12.63
CA ARG A 183 1.45 11.31 -12.23
C ARG A 183 0.43 12.22 -12.93
N GLN A 184 -0.02 11.86 -14.13
CA GLN A 184 -1.01 12.62 -14.90
C GLN A 184 -2.45 12.15 -14.64
N VAL A 185 -2.61 10.94 -14.08
CA VAL A 185 -3.91 10.30 -13.78
C VAL A 185 -4.37 10.64 -12.37
N PHE A 186 -3.49 10.49 -11.39
CA PHE A 186 -3.76 10.81 -9.99
C PHE A 186 -3.58 12.32 -9.73
N PRO A 187 -4.35 12.92 -8.80
CA PRO A 187 -4.26 14.34 -8.46
C PRO A 187 -3.02 14.69 -7.62
N PHE A 188 -1.83 14.15 -7.93
CA PHE A 188 -0.62 14.39 -7.15
C PHE A 188 -0.15 15.85 -7.24
N GLN A 189 -0.40 16.60 -6.16
CA GLN A 189 0.10 17.94 -5.93
C GLN A 189 1.06 17.97 -4.74
N ARG A 190 1.82 19.06 -4.60
CA ARG A 190 2.87 19.21 -3.58
C ARG A 190 2.35 19.13 -2.13
N ASP A 191 1.05 19.38 -1.88
CA ASP A 191 0.42 19.27 -0.56
C ASP A 191 -0.26 17.92 -0.31
N GLU A 192 -0.31 17.02 -1.30
CA GLU A 192 -0.86 15.69 -1.14
C GLU A 192 0.00 14.87 -0.16
N ARG A 193 -0.68 14.02 0.61
CA ARG A 193 -0.11 13.14 1.63
C ARG A 193 -0.73 11.77 1.48
N LEU A 194 0.01 10.86 0.87
CA LEU A 194 -0.38 9.47 0.67
C LEU A 194 -0.08 8.67 1.94
N LEU A 195 -1.00 7.82 2.38
CA LEU A 195 -0.76 6.86 3.48
C LEU A 195 -0.38 5.51 2.89
N SER A 196 0.84 5.05 3.16
CA SER A 196 1.36 3.78 2.66
C SER A 196 0.87 2.62 3.54
N ILE A 197 0.02 1.73 2.99
CA ILE A 197 -0.50 0.57 3.73
C ILE A 197 -0.34 -0.75 2.98
N LEU A 198 -0.44 -0.77 1.65
CA LEU A 198 -0.23 -1.96 0.84
C LEU A 198 1.27 -2.28 0.81
N PRO A 199 1.72 -3.55 0.74
CA PRO A 199 3.13 -3.83 0.95
C PRO A 199 4.00 -3.30 -0.19
N LEU A 200 5.12 -2.63 0.13
CA LEU A 200 6.04 -2.02 -0.87
C LEU A 200 6.68 -3.04 -1.82
N SER A 201 6.60 -4.33 -1.49
CA SER A 201 6.98 -5.44 -2.37
C SER A 201 6.03 -5.65 -3.56
N HIS A 202 4.86 -5.00 -3.59
CA HIS A 202 3.93 -5.06 -4.71
C HIS A 202 3.95 -3.76 -5.51
N MET A 203 3.96 -3.89 -6.84
CA MET A 203 4.08 -2.76 -7.76
C MET A 203 3.00 -1.68 -7.62
N PHE A 204 1.82 -2.03 -7.09
CA PHE A 204 0.77 -1.03 -6.85
C PHE A 204 1.18 -0.02 -5.77
N GLU A 205 1.77 -0.45 -4.65
CA GLU A 205 2.35 0.49 -3.67
C GLU A 205 3.66 1.07 -4.20
N GLN A 206 4.52 0.26 -4.84
CA GLN A 206 5.85 0.76 -5.23
C GLN A 206 5.76 1.87 -6.30
N THR A 207 5.05 1.66 -7.40
CA THR A 207 4.93 2.69 -8.44
C THR A 207 3.94 3.79 -8.05
N CYS A 208 2.74 3.45 -7.58
CA CYS A 208 1.71 4.47 -7.29
C CYS A 208 1.87 5.14 -5.91
N GLY A 209 2.51 4.48 -4.94
CA GLY A 209 2.65 4.94 -3.56
C GLY A 209 4.03 5.50 -3.21
N LEU A 210 5.08 5.06 -3.90
CA LEU A 210 6.44 5.59 -3.74
C LEU A 210 6.90 6.45 -4.94
N ILE A 211 7.01 5.87 -6.14
CA ILE A 211 7.69 6.53 -7.28
C ILE A 211 6.88 7.71 -7.85
N ALA A 212 5.60 7.51 -8.17
CA ALA A 212 4.72 8.54 -8.75
C ALA A 212 4.47 9.78 -7.86
N PRO A 213 4.19 9.66 -6.54
CA PRO A 213 4.07 10.83 -5.66
C PRO A 213 5.41 11.54 -5.45
N PHE A 214 6.53 10.81 -5.42
CA PHE A 214 7.86 11.42 -5.35
C PHE A 214 8.15 12.32 -6.55
N LEU A 215 7.83 11.87 -7.78
CA LEU A 215 7.92 12.70 -8.99
C LEU A 215 7.14 14.03 -8.87
N ALA A 216 6.01 14.03 -8.17
CA ALA A 216 5.16 15.20 -7.98
C ALA A 216 5.58 16.15 -6.84
N GLY A 217 6.47 15.71 -5.95
CA GLY A 217 6.84 16.48 -4.75
C GLY A 217 5.79 16.39 -3.63
N ALA A 218 5.01 15.31 -3.63
CA ALA A 218 4.04 14.95 -2.59
C ALA A 218 4.71 14.15 -1.46
N SER A 219 4.09 14.11 -0.29
CA SER A 219 4.63 13.37 0.86
C SER A 219 4.01 11.98 1.01
N ILE A 220 4.81 11.02 1.46
CA ILE A 220 4.41 9.65 1.78
C ILE A 220 4.51 9.45 3.29
N VAL A 221 3.42 8.97 3.90
CA VAL A 221 3.28 8.77 5.34
C VAL A 221 3.21 7.28 5.60
N TYR A 222 4.08 6.78 6.47
CA TYR A 222 4.11 5.40 6.90
C TYR A 222 3.52 5.30 8.32
N PRO A 223 2.44 4.54 8.53
CA PRO A 223 1.99 4.20 9.87
C PRO A 223 2.96 3.18 10.50
N VAL A 224 3.04 3.15 11.84
CA VAL A 224 3.90 2.18 12.54
C VAL A 224 3.27 0.80 12.68
N SER A 225 1.94 0.72 12.67
CA SER A 225 1.13 -0.51 12.72
C SER A 225 -0.11 -0.31 11.83
N ARG A 226 -0.69 -1.41 11.34
CA ARG A 226 -1.89 -1.41 10.48
C ARG A 226 -3.21 -1.41 11.28
N GLN A 227 -3.15 -1.42 12.61
CA GLN A 227 -4.33 -1.40 13.47
C GLN A 227 -5.23 -0.18 13.24
N PRO A 228 -6.57 -0.30 13.35
CA PRO A 228 -7.50 0.78 13.03
C PRO A 228 -7.26 2.06 13.84
N ALA A 229 -6.94 1.94 15.13
CA ALA A 229 -6.64 3.08 16.00
C ALA A 229 -5.39 3.86 15.54
N VAL A 230 -4.32 3.14 15.21
CA VAL A 230 -3.05 3.70 14.70
C VAL A 230 -3.25 4.35 13.33
N LEU A 231 -4.00 3.72 12.42
CA LEU A 231 -4.37 4.32 11.13
C LEU A 231 -5.18 5.60 11.32
N MET A 232 -6.26 5.57 12.12
CA MET A 232 -7.10 6.75 12.36
C MET A 232 -6.35 7.87 13.10
N ARG A 233 -5.38 7.55 13.96
CA ARG A 233 -4.43 8.53 14.53
C ARG A 233 -3.56 9.15 13.42
N THR A 234 -3.01 8.34 12.54
CA THR A 234 -2.10 8.77 11.46
C THR A 234 -2.84 9.65 10.45
N PHE A 235 -4.07 9.29 10.05
CA PHE A 235 -4.95 10.13 9.23
C PHE A 235 -5.14 11.54 9.82
N ARG A 236 -5.39 11.64 11.13
CA ARG A 236 -5.61 12.91 11.83
C ARG A 236 -4.32 13.71 12.01
N GLU A 237 -3.25 13.08 12.49
CA GLU A 237 -1.99 13.75 12.82
C GLU A 237 -1.28 14.26 11.56
N TYR A 238 -1.18 13.43 10.51
CA TYR A 238 -0.55 13.81 9.25
C TYR A 238 -1.47 14.53 8.27
N ARG A 239 -2.79 14.50 8.52
CA ARG A 239 -3.83 15.06 7.64
C ARG A 239 -3.73 14.51 6.21
N VAL A 240 -3.62 13.18 6.14
CA VAL A 240 -3.59 12.35 4.92
C VAL A 240 -4.68 12.80 3.94
N THR A 241 -4.36 12.79 2.65
CA THR A 241 -5.26 13.22 1.57
C THR A 241 -5.65 12.08 0.64
N MET A 242 -4.76 11.10 0.45
CA MET A 242 -4.91 9.96 -0.46
C MET A 242 -4.56 8.64 0.25
N LEU A 243 -5.24 7.56 -0.16
CA LEU A 243 -4.96 6.19 0.24
C LEU A 243 -4.97 5.27 -0.99
N LEU A 244 -3.99 4.37 -1.08
CA LEU A 244 -4.06 3.20 -1.97
C LEU A 244 -4.65 2.03 -1.18
N ILE A 245 -5.61 1.31 -1.75
CA ILE A 245 -6.24 0.17 -1.07
C ILE A 245 -6.74 -0.88 -2.06
N VAL A 246 -6.91 -2.12 -1.59
CA VAL A 246 -7.59 -3.18 -2.34
C VAL A 246 -9.09 -3.21 -2.01
N PRO A 247 -9.98 -3.71 -2.88
CA PRO A 247 -11.43 -3.74 -2.65
C PRO A 247 -11.86 -4.33 -1.29
N ALA A 248 -11.23 -5.44 -0.86
CA ALA A 248 -11.49 -6.03 0.46
C ALA A 248 -11.21 -5.04 1.61
N GLY A 249 -10.04 -4.37 1.61
CA GLY A 249 -9.72 -3.34 2.60
C GLY A 249 -10.70 -2.17 2.59
N LEU A 250 -11.29 -1.84 1.43
CA LEU A 250 -12.33 -0.81 1.33
C LEU A 250 -13.68 -1.27 1.90
N LYS A 251 -14.08 -2.54 1.71
CA LYS A 251 -15.23 -3.15 2.41
C LYS A 251 -15.06 -3.08 3.92
N LEU A 252 -13.86 -3.36 4.41
CA LEU A 252 -13.59 -3.46 5.85
C LEU A 252 -13.59 -2.08 6.54
N LEU A 253 -13.06 -1.04 5.87
CA LEU A 253 -13.25 0.34 6.32
C LEU A 253 -14.72 0.77 6.30
N ASP A 254 -15.52 0.30 5.33
CA ASP A 254 -16.95 0.59 5.26
C ASP A 254 -17.76 -0.13 6.35
N GLY A 255 -17.45 -1.39 6.64
CA GLY A 255 -18.02 -2.16 7.75
C GLY A 255 -17.70 -1.55 9.11
N ALA A 256 -16.46 -1.09 9.32
CA ALA A 256 -16.07 -0.37 10.53
C ALA A 256 -16.81 0.98 10.70
N ILE A 257 -17.13 1.68 9.60
CA ILE A 257 -18.02 2.85 9.63
C ILE A 257 -19.46 2.43 9.97
N GLY A 258 -19.96 1.33 9.38
CA GLY A 258 -21.28 0.75 9.66
C GLY A 258 -21.47 0.43 11.15
N ARG A 259 -20.59 -0.38 11.74
CA ARG A 259 -20.65 -0.73 13.17
C ARG A 259 -20.66 0.51 14.08
N LYS A 260 -19.88 1.55 13.76
CA LYS A 260 -19.86 2.82 14.52
C LYS A 260 -21.10 3.71 14.27
N VAL A 261 -21.79 3.56 13.14
CA VAL A 261 -23.12 4.17 12.90
C VAL A 261 -24.21 3.43 13.67
N ASP A 262 -24.08 2.12 13.84
CA ASP A 262 -25.13 1.26 14.39
C ASP A 262 -25.09 1.20 15.92
N ALA A 263 -23.90 1.12 16.51
CA ALA A 263 -23.67 1.40 17.94
C ALA A 263 -24.15 2.81 18.34
N ALA A 264 -24.16 3.76 17.39
CA ALA A 264 -24.69 5.11 17.59
C ALA A 264 -26.20 5.25 17.26
N GLY A 265 -26.89 4.14 16.96
CA GLY A 265 -28.33 4.09 16.69
C GLY A 265 -28.79 4.76 15.39
N LYS A 266 -27.90 4.91 14.39
CA LYS A 266 -28.09 5.85 13.26
C LYS A 266 -28.25 5.22 11.87
N ARG A 267 -28.27 3.89 11.72
CA ARG A 267 -28.43 3.16 10.43
C ARG A 267 -29.40 3.83 9.46
N ALA A 268 -30.66 4.01 9.87
CA ALA A 268 -31.74 4.54 9.03
C ALA A 268 -31.56 6.02 8.63
N SER A 269 -30.80 6.79 9.40
CA SER A 269 -30.44 8.18 9.09
C SER A 269 -29.22 8.23 8.15
N PHE A 270 -28.24 7.36 8.35
CA PHE A 270 -27.08 7.22 7.48
C PHE A 270 -27.48 6.78 6.07
N GLU A 271 -28.36 5.77 5.95
CA GLU A 271 -28.96 5.35 4.68
C GLU A 271 -29.85 6.43 4.03
N ARG A 272 -30.41 7.35 4.82
CA ARG A 272 -31.10 8.53 4.27
C ARG A 272 -30.11 9.55 3.73
N LEU A 273 -28.96 9.73 4.39
CA LEU A 273 -27.90 10.63 3.94
C LEU A 273 -27.27 10.16 2.62
N HIS A 274 -26.94 8.87 2.46
CA HIS A 274 -26.47 8.33 1.16
C HIS A 274 -27.50 8.56 0.05
N ARG A 275 -28.76 8.12 0.26
CA ARG A 275 -29.84 8.28 -0.75
C ARG A 275 -30.13 9.73 -1.14
N ILE A 276 -29.82 10.70 -0.29
CA ILE A 276 -29.85 12.14 -0.60
C ILE A 276 -28.56 12.56 -1.34
N ALA A 277 -27.40 12.17 -0.83
CA ALA A 277 -26.10 12.64 -1.30
C ALA A 277 -25.78 12.27 -2.75
N ARG A 278 -26.25 11.13 -3.27
CA ARG A 278 -26.03 10.73 -4.68
C ARG A 278 -26.40 11.77 -5.74
N HIS A 279 -27.36 12.64 -5.45
CA HIS A 279 -27.80 13.71 -6.38
C HIS A 279 -27.15 15.07 -6.09
N LEU A 280 -26.21 15.15 -5.15
CA LEU A 280 -25.63 16.42 -4.67
C LEU A 280 -24.17 16.61 -5.11
N PRO A 281 -23.75 17.87 -5.37
CA PRO A 281 -22.37 18.16 -5.73
C PRO A 281 -21.41 17.89 -4.56
N ARG A 282 -20.17 17.49 -4.87
CA ARG A 282 -19.17 17.03 -3.90
C ARG A 282 -18.97 17.93 -2.66
N PRO A 283 -18.97 19.28 -2.73
CA PRO A 283 -18.86 20.12 -1.53
C PRO A 283 -20.01 19.90 -0.53
N LEU A 284 -21.22 19.62 -1.03
CA LEU A 284 -22.40 19.35 -0.21
C LEU A 284 -22.44 17.91 0.29
N LYS A 285 -22.01 16.92 -0.52
CA LYS A 285 -21.74 15.55 -0.02
C LYS A 285 -20.79 15.58 1.19
N ARG A 286 -19.66 16.29 1.06
CA ARG A 286 -18.67 16.46 2.14
C ARG A 286 -19.15 17.33 3.31
N LEU A 287 -20.21 18.13 3.14
CA LEU A 287 -20.85 18.84 4.25
C LEU A 287 -21.73 17.90 5.08
N LEU A 288 -22.53 17.06 4.42
CA LEU A 288 -23.40 16.06 5.07
C LEU A 288 -22.60 15.03 5.87
N PHE A 289 -21.55 14.46 5.26
CA PHE A 289 -20.72 13.43 5.89
C PHE A 289 -19.57 13.98 6.76
N ARG A 290 -19.61 15.27 7.15
CA ARG A 290 -18.61 15.89 8.04
C ARG A 290 -18.21 15.03 9.26
N PRO A 291 -19.14 14.42 10.02
CA PRO A 291 -18.79 13.61 11.20
C PRO A 291 -17.92 12.38 10.89
N VAL A 292 -18.09 11.78 9.71
CA VAL A 292 -17.24 10.68 9.23
C VAL A 292 -15.90 11.24 8.76
N LEU A 293 -15.94 12.27 7.89
CA LEU A 293 -14.73 12.89 7.34
C LEU A 293 -13.80 13.51 8.40
N SER A 294 -14.32 13.95 9.55
CA SER A 294 -13.51 14.43 10.67
C SER A 294 -12.67 13.33 11.32
N GLN A 295 -13.09 12.06 11.30
CA GLN A 295 -12.30 10.95 11.82
C GLN A 295 -11.02 10.75 10.99
N PHE A 296 -11.09 11.00 9.67
CA PHE A 296 -9.95 10.98 8.74
C PHE A 296 -9.20 12.33 8.64
N GLY A 297 -9.29 13.21 9.65
CA GLY A 297 -8.59 14.51 9.67
C GLY A 297 -9.11 15.58 8.68
N GLY A 298 -10.25 15.30 8.02
CA GLY A 298 -10.98 16.21 7.12
C GLY A 298 -10.35 16.45 5.73
N ARG A 299 -9.06 16.16 5.55
CA ARG A 299 -8.34 16.34 4.27
C ARG A 299 -8.37 15.11 3.36
N PHE A 300 -8.66 13.93 3.90
CA PHE A 300 -8.77 12.70 3.14
C PHE A 300 -9.87 12.82 2.07
N ARG A 301 -9.49 12.62 0.80
CA ARG A 301 -10.30 13.00 -0.37
C ARG A 301 -10.29 11.99 -1.51
N THR A 302 -9.24 11.17 -1.64
CA THR A 302 -9.06 10.28 -2.79
C THR A 302 -8.70 8.86 -2.33
N LEU A 303 -9.40 7.88 -2.89
CA LEU A 303 -9.15 6.45 -2.76
C LEU A 303 -8.73 5.95 -4.14
N ALA A 304 -7.55 5.35 -4.26
CA ALA A 304 -7.16 4.61 -5.46
C ALA A 304 -7.28 3.11 -5.16
N VAL A 305 -8.04 2.40 -6.01
CA VAL A 305 -8.44 1.01 -5.79
C VAL A 305 -8.06 0.17 -7.00
N GLY A 306 -7.46 -1.00 -6.74
CA GLY A 306 -7.01 -1.92 -7.79
C GLY A 306 -6.64 -3.30 -7.26
N ALA A 307 -5.93 -4.08 -8.08
CA ALA A 307 -5.50 -5.47 -7.85
C ALA A 307 -6.62 -6.54 -7.72
N ALA A 308 -7.89 -6.14 -7.55
CA ALA A 308 -9.07 -6.99 -7.68
C ALA A 308 -10.28 -6.18 -8.20
N ALA A 309 -11.37 -6.86 -8.56
CA ALA A 309 -12.63 -6.21 -8.93
C ALA A 309 -13.23 -5.46 -7.72
N LEU A 310 -13.82 -4.28 -7.96
CA LEU A 310 -14.50 -3.48 -6.95
C LEU A 310 -16.01 -3.50 -7.21
N GLU A 311 -16.78 -3.87 -6.18
CA GLU A 311 -18.25 -3.79 -6.20
C GLU A 311 -18.73 -2.34 -6.34
N GLU A 312 -19.69 -2.14 -7.25
CA GLU A 312 -20.23 -0.81 -7.53
C GLU A 312 -20.89 -0.18 -6.31
N ASP A 313 -21.63 -0.94 -5.48
CA ASP A 313 -22.28 -0.40 -4.29
C ASP A 313 -21.29 0.08 -3.22
N VAL A 314 -20.16 -0.61 -3.04
CA VAL A 314 -19.06 -0.15 -2.18
C VAL A 314 -18.48 1.14 -2.75
N ALA A 315 -18.17 1.18 -4.05
CA ALA A 315 -17.65 2.38 -4.71
C ALA A 315 -18.62 3.58 -4.62
N ASN A 316 -19.92 3.34 -4.84
CA ASN A 316 -20.99 4.33 -4.79
C ASN A 316 -21.17 4.89 -3.37
N ARG A 317 -21.13 4.05 -2.33
CA ARG A 317 -21.21 4.53 -0.93
C ARG A 317 -20.04 5.45 -0.57
N TRP A 318 -18.82 5.11 -0.96
CA TRP A 318 -17.67 6.01 -0.75
C TRP A 318 -17.73 7.29 -1.61
N ALA A 319 -18.22 7.21 -2.86
CA ALA A 319 -18.47 8.38 -3.70
C ALA A 319 -19.59 9.29 -3.15
N ASP A 320 -20.54 8.74 -2.37
CA ASP A 320 -21.61 9.48 -1.69
C ASP A 320 -21.15 10.20 -0.42
N MET A 321 -20.10 9.71 0.24
CA MET A 321 -19.39 10.46 1.27
C MET A 321 -18.51 11.61 0.69
N GLY A 322 -18.40 11.70 -0.65
CA GLY A 322 -17.68 12.75 -1.35
C GLY A 322 -16.17 12.51 -1.48
N PHE A 323 -15.77 11.23 -1.54
CA PHE A 323 -14.43 10.81 -1.97
C PHE A 323 -14.37 10.64 -3.49
N ASP A 324 -13.18 10.82 -4.07
CA ASP A 324 -12.87 10.37 -5.42
C ASP A 324 -12.45 8.89 -5.33
N VAL A 325 -13.32 7.96 -5.74
CA VAL A 325 -13.03 6.52 -5.76
C VAL A 325 -12.51 6.14 -7.15
N LEU A 326 -11.19 6.13 -7.30
CA LEU A 326 -10.50 5.88 -8.56
C LEU A 326 -10.19 4.38 -8.69
N GLN A 327 -10.98 3.68 -9.50
CA GLN A 327 -10.73 2.30 -9.91
C GLN A 327 -9.64 2.24 -10.99
N GLY A 328 -8.83 1.19 -10.99
CA GLY A 328 -7.85 0.91 -12.05
C GLY A 328 -7.38 -0.55 -12.12
N TYR A 329 -6.76 -0.89 -13.25
CA TYR A 329 -6.34 -2.24 -13.61
C TYR A 329 -4.89 -2.28 -14.09
N GLY A 330 -4.26 -3.43 -13.86
CA GLY A 330 -3.00 -3.83 -14.47
C GLY A 330 -2.37 -5.03 -13.75
N ALA A 331 -1.10 -5.29 -14.04
CA ALA A 331 -0.34 -6.45 -13.56
C ALA A 331 1.12 -6.06 -13.28
N THR A 332 1.86 -6.90 -12.55
CA THR A 332 3.30 -6.67 -12.25
C THR A 332 4.11 -6.46 -13.53
N GLU A 333 3.83 -7.26 -14.55
CA GLU A 333 4.42 -7.22 -15.90
C GLU A 333 4.16 -5.92 -16.68
N LEU A 334 3.31 -5.03 -16.15
CA LEU A 334 2.88 -3.76 -16.75
C LEU A 334 3.24 -2.54 -15.86
N SER A 335 4.02 -2.78 -14.80
CA SER A 335 4.77 -1.84 -13.96
C SER A 335 4.07 -0.78 -13.06
N PRO A 336 2.81 -0.91 -12.57
CA PRO A 336 1.80 -1.95 -12.83
C PRO A 336 0.64 -1.50 -13.72
N ALA A 337 0.42 -0.19 -13.90
CA ALA A 337 -0.90 0.35 -14.23
C ALA A 337 -1.15 0.42 -15.74
N VAL A 338 -2.27 -0.15 -16.19
CA VAL A 338 -2.71 -0.17 -17.59
C VAL A 338 -3.79 0.88 -17.83
N SER A 339 -4.78 0.91 -16.95
CA SER A 339 -5.92 1.83 -17.01
C SER A 339 -6.32 2.30 -15.61
N PHE A 340 -6.83 3.53 -15.54
CA PHE A 340 -7.36 4.12 -14.31
C PHE A 340 -8.42 5.17 -14.62
N THR A 341 -9.46 5.20 -13.79
CA THR A 341 -10.43 6.30 -13.75
C THR A 341 -9.77 7.56 -13.17
N ARG A 342 -10.27 8.73 -13.57
CA ARG A 342 -9.63 10.03 -13.28
C ARG A 342 -10.61 10.93 -12.52
N PRO A 343 -10.18 11.85 -11.62
CA PRO A 343 -11.11 12.69 -10.84
C PRO A 343 -12.12 13.51 -11.67
N ALA A 344 -11.79 13.85 -12.93
CA ALA A 344 -12.68 14.55 -13.86
C ALA A 344 -13.44 13.62 -14.84
N ARG A 345 -13.05 12.35 -14.93
CA ARG A 345 -13.66 11.29 -15.74
C ARG A 345 -13.65 9.99 -14.94
N ASN A 346 -14.58 9.91 -13.98
CA ASN A 346 -14.75 8.74 -13.13
C ASN A 346 -16.08 8.05 -13.48
N LYS A 347 -16.00 6.74 -13.75
CA LYS A 347 -17.13 5.90 -14.14
C LYS A 347 -17.02 4.60 -13.36
N ILE A 348 -17.83 4.49 -12.31
CA ILE A 348 -17.95 3.27 -11.50
C ILE A 348 -18.46 2.13 -12.41
N GLY A 349 -18.02 0.89 -12.14
CA GLY A 349 -18.24 -0.26 -13.04
C GLY A 349 -17.21 -0.36 -14.19
N THR A 350 -16.17 0.49 -14.17
CA THR A 350 -15.06 0.43 -15.14
C THR A 350 -13.72 0.53 -14.42
N VAL A 351 -12.69 -0.06 -15.01
CA VAL A 351 -11.29 0.13 -14.57
C VAL A 351 -10.63 1.35 -15.22
N GLY A 352 -11.44 2.19 -15.90
CA GLY A 352 -11.02 3.48 -16.41
C GLY A 352 -10.46 3.48 -17.82
N GLU A 353 -9.86 4.61 -18.19
CA GLU A 353 -9.20 4.79 -19.49
C GLU A 353 -7.74 4.36 -19.41
N ALA A 354 -7.13 4.03 -20.56
CA ALA A 354 -5.68 3.76 -20.64
C ALA A 354 -4.85 4.90 -20.01
N VAL A 355 -3.77 4.56 -19.30
CA VAL A 355 -2.85 5.57 -18.76
C VAL A 355 -1.98 6.17 -19.88
N PRO A 356 -1.52 7.44 -19.79
CA PRO A 356 -0.76 8.07 -20.88
C PRO A 356 0.49 7.28 -21.29
N GLY A 357 0.61 6.95 -22.58
CA GLY A 357 1.71 6.13 -23.11
C GLY A 357 1.47 4.62 -23.09
N VAL A 358 0.29 4.17 -22.67
CA VAL A 358 -0.18 2.78 -22.80
C VAL A 358 -1.27 2.70 -23.86
N GLU A 359 -1.18 1.70 -24.72
CA GLU A 359 -2.13 1.32 -25.76
C GLU A 359 -2.85 0.03 -25.33
N ILE A 360 -4.17 0.00 -25.50
CA ILE A 360 -5.02 -1.15 -25.16
C ILE A 360 -5.74 -1.61 -26.43
N ARG A 361 -5.61 -2.88 -26.77
CA ARG A 361 -6.26 -3.54 -27.91
C ARG A 361 -7.08 -4.73 -27.39
N ILE A 362 -8.35 -4.85 -27.80
CA ILE A 362 -9.15 -6.05 -27.49
C ILE A 362 -8.98 -7.04 -28.64
N ALA A 363 -8.57 -8.26 -28.33
CA ALA A 363 -8.41 -9.36 -29.28
C ALA A 363 -9.78 -9.93 -29.71
N ALA A 364 -9.80 -10.66 -30.83
CA ALA A 364 -11.02 -11.22 -31.41
C ALA A 364 -11.77 -12.23 -30.50
N ASP A 365 -11.11 -12.76 -29.47
CA ASP A 365 -11.70 -13.66 -28.48
C ASP A 365 -12.12 -12.98 -27.17
N GLY A 366 -11.83 -11.68 -27.02
CA GLY A 366 -12.09 -10.84 -25.85
C GLY A 366 -10.87 -10.49 -24.99
N GLU A 367 -9.67 -11.01 -25.29
CA GLU A 367 -8.48 -10.76 -24.47
C GLU A 367 -8.02 -9.29 -24.53
N VAL A 368 -7.67 -8.73 -23.36
CA VAL A 368 -7.05 -7.41 -23.25
C VAL A 368 -5.56 -7.54 -23.57
N LEU A 369 -5.14 -6.95 -24.69
CA LEU A 369 -3.74 -6.84 -25.11
C LEU A 369 -3.21 -5.44 -24.77
N VAL A 370 -2.00 -5.36 -24.24
CA VAL A 370 -1.44 -4.10 -23.73
C VAL A 370 -0.05 -3.84 -24.32
N ARG A 371 0.17 -2.64 -24.87
CA ARG A 371 1.49 -2.21 -25.39
C ARG A 371 1.88 -0.86 -24.80
N GLY A 372 3.17 -0.66 -24.52
CA GLY A 372 3.71 0.60 -24.03
C GLY A 372 5.05 0.42 -23.32
N ALA A 373 5.72 1.53 -23.01
CA ALA A 373 7.04 1.50 -22.38
C ALA A 373 7.05 0.91 -20.95
N SER A 374 5.89 0.74 -20.31
CA SER A 374 5.76 0.07 -18.99
C SER A 374 5.61 -1.45 -19.06
N VAL A 375 5.54 -2.05 -20.25
CA VAL A 375 5.63 -3.52 -20.42
C VAL A 375 7.04 -3.97 -20.02
N PHE A 376 7.11 -4.94 -19.10
CA PHE A 376 8.35 -5.52 -18.57
C PHE A 376 9.33 -6.04 -19.63
N ALA A 377 10.60 -6.22 -19.24
CA ALA A 377 11.63 -6.81 -20.10
C ALA A 377 11.51 -8.35 -20.27
N GLY A 378 10.50 -8.99 -19.65
CA GLY A 378 10.25 -10.42 -19.72
C GLY A 378 10.35 -11.13 -18.37
N TYR A 379 10.29 -12.47 -18.41
CA TYR A 379 10.38 -13.32 -17.22
C TYR A 379 11.82 -13.82 -16.95
N TRP A 380 12.23 -13.76 -15.68
CA TRP A 380 13.57 -14.14 -15.22
C TRP A 380 13.91 -15.60 -15.53
N GLU A 381 14.89 -15.77 -16.41
CA GLU A 381 15.39 -17.05 -16.91
C GLU A 381 14.29 -17.95 -17.52
N ASP A 382 13.26 -17.33 -18.11
CA ASP A 382 12.10 -17.98 -18.74
C ASP A 382 11.78 -17.31 -20.09
N PRO A 383 12.63 -17.52 -21.12
CA PRO A 383 12.45 -16.91 -22.44
C PRO A 383 11.25 -17.47 -23.19
N GLU A 384 10.88 -18.73 -22.96
CA GLU A 384 9.71 -19.37 -23.57
C GLU A 384 8.42 -18.71 -23.10
N ALA A 385 8.23 -18.49 -21.80
CA ALA A 385 7.07 -17.75 -21.33
C ALA A 385 7.11 -16.26 -21.67
N THR A 386 8.30 -15.69 -21.88
CA THR A 386 8.43 -14.30 -22.36
C THR A 386 7.90 -14.19 -23.79
N ALA A 387 8.34 -15.06 -24.70
CA ALA A 387 7.84 -15.12 -26.08
C ALA A 387 6.37 -15.58 -26.20
N ALA A 388 5.86 -16.33 -25.21
CA ALA A 388 4.43 -16.68 -25.12
C ALA A 388 3.56 -15.58 -24.48
N ALA A 389 4.16 -14.55 -23.87
CA ALA A 389 3.46 -13.46 -23.21
C ALA A 389 3.55 -12.11 -23.95
N ILE A 390 4.59 -11.89 -24.77
CA ILE A 390 4.73 -10.68 -25.61
C ILE A 390 4.75 -11.10 -27.08
N ASP A 391 3.84 -10.56 -27.89
CA ASP A 391 3.74 -10.84 -29.32
C ASP A 391 4.80 -10.09 -30.16
N ALA A 392 4.90 -10.43 -31.45
CA ALA A 392 5.85 -9.81 -32.38
C ALA A 392 5.51 -8.34 -32.74
N GLU A 393 4.36 -7.81 -32.32
CA GLU A 393 3.96 -6.40 -32.45
C GLU A 393 4.26 -5.59 -31.17
N GLY A 394 4.74 -6.25 -30.12
CA GLY A 394 5.06 -5.68 -28.81
C GLY A 394 3.88 -5.61 -27.84
N PHE A 395 2.77 -6.32 -28.09
CA PHE A 395 1.66 -6.41 -27.15
C PHE A 395 1.85 -7.56 -26.15
N TYR A 396 1.62 -7.25 -24.88
CA TYR A 396 1.53 -8.22 -23.80
C TYR A 396 0.12 -8.83 -23.72
N HIS A 397 0.07 -10.17 -23.69
CA HIS A 397 -1.13 -10.98 -23.46
C HIS A 397 -1.42 -11.08 -21.96
N THR A 398 -2.46 -10.38 -21.50
CA THR A 398 -2.79 -10.32 -20.06
C THR A 398 -3.41 -11.61 -19.50
N GLY A 399 -4.05 -12.42 -20.35
CA GLY A 399 -4.95 -13.48 -19.93
C GLY A 399 -6.24 -12.97 -19.25
N ASP A 400 -6.53 -11.67 -19.29
CA ASP A 400 -7.77 -11.05 -18.80
C ASP A 400 -8.69 -10.70 -19.99
N ILE A 401 -10.00 -10.83 -19.78
CA ILE A 401 -11.05 -10.55 -20.77
C ILE A 401 -11.69 -9.20 -20.44
N GLY A 402 -11.93 -8.39 -21.46
CA GLY A 402 -12.56 -7.08 -21.29
C GLY A 402 -13.14 -6.49 -22.56
N ALA A 403 -13.76 -5.32 -22.42
CA ALA A 403 -14.32 -4.53 -23.51
C ALA A 403 -14.03 -3.05 -23.29
N LEU A 404 -13.70 -2.34 -24.38
CA LEU A 404 -13.64 -0.89 -24.42
C LEU A 404 -15.01 -0.33 -24.86
N ASP A 405 -15.49 0.72 -24.20
CA ASP A 405 -16.66 1.47 -24.65
C ASP A 405 -16.30 2.59 -25.66
N THR A 406 -17.31 3.27 -26.18
CA THR A 406 -17.16 4.37 -27.15
C THR A 406 -16.41 5.59 -26.62
N ASP A 407 -16.31 5.73 -25.29
CA ASP A 407 -15.66 6.85 -24.63
C ASP A 407 -14.22 6.50 -24.19
N GLY A 408 -13.79 5.25 -24.43
CA GLY A 408 -12.45 4.74 -24.11
C GLY A 408 -12.27 4.15 -22.72
N PHE A 409 -13.36 3.86 -21.97
CA PHE A 409 -13.26 3.15 -20.70
C PHE A 409 -13.20 1.63 -20.92
N LEU A 410 -12.33 0.96 -20.17
CA LEU A 410 -12.22 -0.49 -20.10
C LEU A 410 -13.10 -1.04 -18.97
N THR A 411 -13.93 -2.04 -19.28
CA THR A 411 -14.58 -2.93 -18.30
C THR A 411 -14.00 -4.33 -18.46
N LEU A 412 -13.63 -4.98 -17.35
CA LEU A 412 -13.18 -6.36 -17.31
C LEU A 412 -14.36 -7.30 -17.07
N ARG A 413 -14.25 -8.54 -17.54
CA ARG A 413 -15.25 -9.61 -17.33
C ARG A 413 -14.69 -10.89 -16.71
N GLY A 414 -13.37 -10.95 -16.47
CA GLY A 414 -12.72 -12.08 -15.79
C GLY A 414 -11.48 -12.59 -16.51
N ARG A 415 -10.98 -13.76 -16.09
CA ARG A 415 -9.79 -14.41 -16.66
C ARG A 415 -10.13 -15.31 -17.86
N LYS A 416 -9.34 -15.21 -18.94
CA LYS A 416 -9.40 -16.09 -20.14
C LYS A 416 -9.19 -17.57 -19.81
N LYS A 417 -8.45 -17.87 -18.73
CA LYS A 417 -8.23 -19.23 -18.20
C LYS A 417 -9.34 -19.73 -17.27
N ASP A 418 -10.12 -18.80 -16.69
CA ASP A 418 -11.20 -19.12 -15.75
C ASP A 418 -12.57 -19.09 -16.48
N MET A 419 -12.63 -18.53 -17.70
CA MET A 419 -13.76 -18.60 -18.63
C MET A 419 -14.15 -20.04 -18.93
N LEU A 420 -15.42 -20.35 -18.73
CA LEU A 420 -16.00 -21.67 -18.96
C LEU A 420 -16.52 -21.74 -20.41
N ALA A 421 -15.87 -22.55 -21.24
CA ALA A 421 -16.38 -22.93 -22.54
C ALA A 421 -17.35 -24.10 -22.35
N MET A 422 -18.65 -23.81 -22.34
CA MET A 422 -19.71 -24.79 -22.13
C MET A 422 -19.83 -25.76 -23.32
N PRO A 423 -20.40 -26.98 -23.14
CA PRO A 423 -20.52 -27.97 -24.22
C PRO A 423 -21.33 -27.52 -25.44
N ASP A 424 -22.22 -26.53 -25.27
CA ASP A 424 -23.00 -25.90 -26.34
C ASP A 424 -22.23 -24.80 -27.10
N GLY A 425 -20.97 -24.57 -26.75
CA GLY A 425 -20.11 -23.53 -27.32
C GLY A 425 -20.30 -22.14 -26.69
N THR A 426 -21.18 -21.98 -25.69
CA THR A 426 -21.33 -20.70 -25.00
C THR A 426 -20.13 -20.41 -24.07
N LYS A 427 -19.73 -19.14 -24.02
CA LYS A 427 -18.69 -18.65 -23.11
C LYS A 427 -19.36 -18.07 -21.86
N VAL A 428 -19.06 -18.64 -20.70
CA VAL A 428 -19.53 -18.15 -19.40
C VAL A 428 -18.35 -17.64 -18.59
N TYR A 429 -18.45 -16.43 -18.06
CA TYR A 429 -17.41 -15.85 -17.21
C TYR A 429 -17.81 -15.99 -15.74
N PRO A 430 -17.03 -16.69 -14.89
CA PRO A 430 -17.36 -16.84 -13.49
C PRO A 430 -17.50 -15.53 -12.74
N GLU A 431 -16.63 -14.54 -13.01
CA GLU A 431 -16.70 -13.22 -12.36
C GLU A 431 -18.02 -12.48 -12.60
N ASP A 432 -18.68 -12.63 -13.77
CA ASP A 432 -20.01 -12.07 -14.03
C ASP A 432 -21.08 -12.67 -13.09
N ILE A 433 -20.92 -13.94 -12.71
CA ILE A 433 -21.87 -14.71 -11.89
C ILE A 433 -21.59 -14.50 -10.40
N GLU A 434 -20.31 -14.49 -10.01
CA GLU A 434 -19.85 -14.09 -8.67
C GLU A 434 -20.36 -12.70 -8.32
N ALA A 435 -20.30 -11.75 -9.26
CA ALA A 435 -20.86 -10.42 -9.08
C ALA A 435 -22.36 -10.45 -8.79
N VAL A 436 -23.18 -11.20 -9.53
CA VAL A 436 -24.63 -11.30 -9.28
C VAL A 436 -24.92 -11.98 -7.94
N LEU A 437 -24.21 -13.05 -7.59
CA LEU A 437 -24.35 -13.75 -6.31
C LEU A 437 -24.05 -12.81 -5.13
N LEU A 438 -22.98 -12.01 -5.21
CA LEU A 438 -22.56 -11.08 -4.16
C LEU A 438 -23.52 -9.90 -3.89
N HIS A 439 -24.60 -9.75 -4.67
CA HIS A 439 -25.69 -8.82 -4.34
C HIS A 439 -26.74 -9.43 -3.39
N ASP A 440 -26.73 -10.75 -3.14
CA ASP A 440 -27.63 -11.39 -2.20
C ASP A 440 -27.10 -11.30 -0.77
N GLY A 441 -27.83 -10.58 0.10
CA GLY A 441 -27.46 -10.34 1.50
C GLY A 441 -27.47 -11.59 2.41
N ARG A 442 -27.74 -12.79 1.86
CA ARG A 442 -27.59 -14.09 2.54
C ARG A 442 -26.19 -14.70 2.37
N LEU A 443 -25.39 -14.22 1.41
CA LEU A 443 -24.03 -14.69 1.14
C LEU A 443 -22.97 -13.91 1.92
N ARG A 444 -21.96 -14.63 2.43
CA ARG A 444 -20.70 -14.05 2.92
C ARG A 444 -19.71 -13.85 1.78
N ASP A 445 -19.53 -14.87 0.94
CA ASP A 445 -18.76 -14.81 -0.32
C ASP A 445 -19.24 -15.91 -1.29
N ALA A 446 -18.86 -15.81 -2.56
CA ALA A 446 -19.13 -16.83 -3.58
C ALA A 446 -17.96 -17.01 -4.54
N ALA A 447 -17.69 -18.26 -4.92
CA ALA A 447 -16.71 -18.62 -5.94
C ALA A 447 -17.38 -19.51 -7.00
N VAL A 448 -17.34 -19.11 -8.26
CA VAL A 448 -17.93 -19.84 -9.38
C VAL A 448 -16.82 -20.55 -10.15
N VAL A 449 -17.05 -21.83 -10.45
CA VAL A 449 -16.11 -22.69 -11.18
C VAL A 449 -16.84 -23.52 -12.23
N GLY A 450 -16.12 -23.92 -13.27
CA GLY A 450 -16.58 -24.98 -14.16
C GLY A 450 -16.30 -26.31 -13.50
N TYR A 451 -17.35 -27.06 -13.19
CA TYR A 451 -17.22 -28.39 -12.64
C TYR A 451 -17.72 -29.43 -13.63
N GLN A 452 -16.94 -30.48 -13.85
CA GLN A 452 -17.39 -31.65 -14.62
C GLN A 452 -17.45 -32.86 -13.67
N PRO A 453 -18.66 -33.36 -13.33
CA PRO A 453 -18.80 -34.54 -12.48
C PRO A 453 -18.25 -35.80 -13.18
N PRO A 454 -17.83 -36.85 -12.43
CA PRO A 454 -17.28 -38.08 -13.01
C PRO A 454 -18.21 -38.86 -13.98
N ARG A 455 -19.49 -38.48 -14.07
CA ARG A 455 -20.48 -39.00 -15.04
C ARG A 455 -21.35 -37.88 -15.65
N GLY A 456 -20.84 -36.64 -15.69
CA GLY A 456 -21.58 -35.46 -16.11
C GLY A 456 -20.85 -34.63 -17.16
N GLU A 457 -21.60 -33.70 -17.73
CA GLU A 457 -21.07 -32.63 -18.59
C GLU A 457 -20.52 -31.48 -17.75
N LEU A 458 -19.67 -30.64 -18.36
CA LEU A 458 -19.15 -29.42 -17.73
C LEU A 458 -20.30 -28.46 -17.42
N ARG A 459 -20.51 -28.15 -16.15
CA ARG A 459 -21.59 -27.30 -15.64
C ARG A 459 -21.05 -26.09 -14.87
N VAL A 460 -21.80 -24.99 -14.91
CA VAL A 460 -21.57 -23.83 -14.03
C VAL A 460 -21.90 -24.22 -12.60
N GLN A 461 -20.88 -24.30 -11.74
CA GLN A 461 -21.00 -24.64 -10.33
C GLN A 461 -20.78 -23.38 -9.48
N ALA A 462 -21.77 -23.00 -8.69
CA ALA A 462 -21.60 -21.97 -7.66
C ALA A 462 -21.16 -22.65 -6.36
N VAL A 463 -20.00 -22.25 -5.86
CA VAL A 463 -19.50 -22.63 -4.53
C VAL A 463 -19.82 -21.46 -3.61
N LEU A 464 -20.67 -21.70 -2.61
CA LEU A 464 -21.28 -20.66 -1.80
C LEU A 464 -20.79 -20.70 -0.36
N LEU A 465 -20.59 -19.52 0.21
CA LEU A 465 -20.23 -19.32 1.61
C LEU A 465 -21.38 -18.59 2.33
N LEU A 466 -22.11 -19.33 3.17
CA LEU A 466 -23.42 -18.98 3.72
C LEU A 466 -23.43 -19.18 5.24
N ASP A 467 -24.14 -18.33 5.98
CA ASP A 467 -24.40 -18.56 7.41
C ASP A 467 -25.49 -19.63 7.64
N ASP A 468 -26.45 -19.76 6.71
CA ASP A 468 -27.48 -20.79 6.73
C ASP A 468 -27.41 -21.65 5.45
N PRO A 469 -26.87 -22.88 5.54
CA PRO A 469 -26.81 -23.82 4.43
C PRO A 469 -28.16 -24.11 3.75
N ALA A 470 -29.30 -23.99 4.46
CA ALA A 470 -30.61 -24.28 3.89
C ALA A 470 -31.06 -23.24 2.85
N GLN A 471 -30.41 -22.07 2.78
CA GLN A 471 -30.78 -20.98 1.87
C GLN A 471 -30.09 -21.06 0.50
N ALA A 472 -29.17 -22.02 0.30
CA ALA A 472 -28.36 -22.14 -0.91
C ALA A 472 -29.19 -22.22 -2.20
N ASP A 473 -30.23 -23.04 -2.23
CA ASP A 473 -31.11 -23.20 -3.40
C ASP A 473 -31.93 -21.94 -3.71
N GLU A 474 -32.31 -21.17 -2.67
CA GLU A 474 -33.01 -19.90 -2.86
C GLU A 474 -32.09 -18.82 -3.43
N VAL A 475 -30.88 -18.70 -2.89
CA VAL A 475 -29.84 -17.79 -3.39
C VAL A 475 -29.52 -18.08 -4.85
N VAL A 476 -29.36 -19.37 -5.21
CA VAL A 476 -29.11 -19.78 -6.61
C VAL A 476 -30.31 -19.50 -7.52
N ARG A 477 -31.54 -19.77 -7.06
CA ARG A 477 -32.77 -19.45 -7.80
C ARG A 477 -32.89 -17.95 -8.07
N ASP A 478 -32.65 -17.13 -7.05
CA ASP A 478 -32.86 -15.68 -7.09
C ASP A 478 -31.74 -14.99 -7.90
N ALA A 479 -30.51 -15.52 -7.87
CA ALA A 479 -29.44 -15.14 -8.81
C ALA A 479 -29.76 -15.57 -10.26
N ASN A 480 -30.24 -16.80 -10.48
CA ASN A 480 -30.62 -17.32 -11.80
C ASN A 480 -31.80 -16.58 -12.46
N ALA A 481 -32.57 -15.78 -11.70
CA ALA A 481 -33.58 -14.87 -12.22
C ALA A 481 -32.99 -13.58 -12.84
N HIS A 482 -31.74 -13.25 -12.52
CA HIS A 482 -31.01 -12.07 -13.02
C HIS A 482 -29.93 -12.42 -14.07
N LEU A 483 -29.48 -13.67 -14.10
CA LEU A 483 -28.49 -14.18 -15.05
C LEU A 483 -29.08 -14.50 -16.43
N GLY A 484 -28.27 -14.35 -17.49
CA GLY A 484 -28.64 -14.81 -18.83
C GLY A 484 -28.76 -16.34 -18.89
N ALA A 485 -29.61 -16.87 -19.77
CA ALA A 485 -29.92 -18.31 -19.84
C ALA A 485 -28.69 -19.24 -20.05
N HIS A 486 -27.60 -18.72 -20.62
CA HIS A 486 -26.32 -19.43 -20.78
C HIS A 486 -25.42 -19.32 -19.54
N GLN A 487 -25.55 -18.26 -18.73
CA GLN A 487 -24.81 -18.04 -17.48
C GLN A 487 -25.46 -18.70 -16.26
N GLN A 488 -26.63 -19.34 -16.40
CA GLN A 488 -27.35 -19.90 -15.26
C GLN A 488 -26.53 -20.96 -14.53
N ILE A 489 -26.48 -20.83 -13.21
CA ILE A 489 -25.88 -21.78 -12.27
C ILE A 489 -26.64 -23.10 -12.37
N ARG A 490 -25.92 -24.20 -12.64
CA ARG A 490 -26.46 -25.55 -12.87
C ARG A 490 -26.13 -26.54 -11.76
N GLY A 491 -25.34 -26.14 -10.78
CA GLY A 491 -25.09 -26.90 -9.56
C GLY A 491 -24.60 -25.98 -8.45
N VAL A 492 -24.90 -26.35 -7.21
CA VAL A 492 -24.50 -25.63 -6.00
C VAL A 492 -23.65 -26.53 -5.11
N THR A 493 -22.62 -25.96 -4.49
CA THR A 493 -21.87 -26.60 -3.40
C THR A 493 -21.74 -25.60 -2.28
N ILE A 494 -22.03 -26.03 -1.06
CA ILE A 494 -21.80 -25.22 0.13
C ILE A 494 -20.37 -25.49 0.56
N TRP A 495 -19.56 -24.45 0.68
CA TRP A 495 -18.16 -24.59 1.08
C TRP A 495 -18.10 -25.02 2.56
N PRO A 496 -17.33 -26.07 2.92
CA PRO A 496 -17.33 -26.61 4.28
C PRO A 496 -16.44 -25.82 5.24
N ASP A 497 -15.53 -25.00 4.72
CA ASP A 497 -14.62 -24.17 5.49
C ASP A 497 -15.20 -22.75 5.60
N GLU A 498 -14.83 -21.99 6.63
CA GLU A 498 -15.47 -20.70 6.89
C GLU A 498 -14.99 -19.56 5.94
N ASP A 499 -13.81 -19.72 5.31
CA ASP A 499 -13.36 -18.90 4.16
C ASP A 499 -12.80 -19.75 3.00
N PHE A 500 -12.76 -19.17 1.80
CA PHE A 500 -12.08 -19.74 0.63
C PHE A 500 -10.54 -19.63 0.73
N PRO A 501 -9.78 -20.54 0.13
CA PRO A 501 -8.32 -20.44 0.11
C PRO A 501 -7.85 -19.25 -0.75
N ARG A 502 -7.33 -18.18 -0.13
CA ARG A 502 -6.93 -16.93 -0.80
C ARG A 502 -5.43 -16.79 -1.08
N THR A 503 -5.07 -15.86 -1.96
CA THR A 503 -3.71 -15.28 -2.11
C THR A 503 -3.41 -14.24 -1.02
N PRO A 504 -2.14 -13.80 -0.83
CA PRO A 504 -1.83 -12.64 0.02
C PRO A 504 -2.54 -11.33 -0.40
N THR A 505 -3.02 -11.26 -1.65
CA THR A 505 -3.86 -10.18 -2.19
C THR A 505 -5.37 -10.42 -2.03
N LEU A 506 -5.76 -11.42 -1.23
CA LEU A 506 -7.14 -11.81 -0.90
C LEU A 506 -8.00 -12.34 -2.08
N LYS A 507 -7.41 -12.63 -3.26
CA LYS A 507 -8.11 -13.29 -4.38
C LYS A 507 -8.27 -14.79 -4.09
N VAL A 508 -9.46 -15.33 -4.30
CA VAL A 508 -9.77 -16.77 -4.19
C VAL A 508 -8.93 -17.59 -5.18
N LYS A 509 -8.25 -18.63 -4.69
CA LYS A 509 -7.52 -19.62 -5.49
C LYS A 509 -8.51 -20.64 -6.06
N LYS A 510 -9.29 -20.25 -7.09
CA LYS A 510 -10.36 -21.07 -7.72
C LYS A 510 -9.93 -22.51 -8.06
N ARG A 511 -8.66 -22.74 -8.38
CA ARG A 511 -8.09 -24.09 -8.54
C ARG A 511 -8.18 -24.95 -7.28
N LEU A 512 -7.79 -24.46 -6.11
CA LEU A 512 -7.89 -25.21 -4.85
C LEU A 512 -9.35 -25.43 -4.42
N VAL A 513 -10.24 -24.49 -4.78
CA VAL A 513 -11.69 -24.66 -4.62
C VAL A 513 -12.17 -25.84 -5.46
N LEU A 514 -11.77 -25.91 -6.73
CA LEU A 514 -12.11 -27.02 -7.64
C LEU A 514 -11.50 -28.35 -7.18
N ASP A 515 -10.22 -28.37 -6.80
CA ASP A 515 -9.50 -29.57 -6.33
C ASP A 515 -10.17 -30.16 -5.06
N ARG A 516 -10.60 -29.30 -4.12
CA ARG A 516 -11.32 -29.72 -2.89
C ARG A 516 -12.77 -30.11 -3.17
N LEU A 517 -13.45 -29.48 -4.13
CA LEU A 517 -14.81 -29.83 -4.57
C LEU A 517 -14.84 -31.22 -5.25
N VAL A 518 -13.81 -31.57 -6.03
CA VAL A 518 -13.60 -32.94 -6.54
C VAL A 518 -13.47 -33.93 -5.38
N ALA A 519 -12.69 -33.61 -4.34
CA ALA A 519 -12.53 -34.47 -3.17
C ALA A 519 -13.86 -34.66 -2.39
N LEU A 520 -14.66 -33.60 -2.25
CA LEU A 520 -15.97 -33.63 -1.58
C LEU A 520 -16.99 -34.50 -2.32
N GLU A 521 -17.12 -34.41 -3.66
CA GLU A 521 -17.98 -35.33 -4.43
C GLU A 521 -17.40 -36.78 -4.49
N SER A 522 -16.11 -36.99 -4.21
CA SER A 522 -15.45 -38.31 -4.31
C SER A 522 -15.51 -39.17 -3.03
N GLY A 523 -15.86 -38.59 -1.88
CA GLY A 523 -16.20 -39.35 -0.66
C GLY A 523 -15.03 -40.04 0.06
N GLY A 524 -14.04 -39.28 0.54
CA GLY A 524 -12.99 -39.82 1.43
C GLY A 524 -12.24 -38.72 2.21
N PRO A 525 -12.01 -38.88 3.54
CA PRO A 525 -11.31 -37.88 4.35
C PRO A 525 -9.77 -38.09 4.34
N PRO A 526 -8.96 -37.01 4.43
CA PRO A 526 -7.61 -37.07 4.96
C PRO A 526 -7.63 -37.28 6.48
N ALA A 527 -6.55 -37.81 7.05
CA ALA A 527 -6.49 -38.17 8.47
C ALA A 527 -6.50 -36.94 9.39
N ALA A 528 -7.20 -37.06 10.51
CA ALA A 528 -7.03 -36.21 11.69
C ALA A 528 -6.22 -37.01 12.73
N ASP A 529 -5.04 -36.51 13.10
CA ASP A 529 -4.28 -37.07 14.22
C ASP A 529 -4.96 -36.69 15.53
N THR A 530 -5.55 -37.69 16.20
CA THR A 530 -6.25 -37.49 17.46
C THR A 530 -5.27 -37.35 18.63
N ASN A 531 -5.38 -36.26 19.38
CA ASN A 531 -5.08 -36.27 20.81
C ASN A 531 -6.20 -35.52 21.55
N GLY A 532 -6.94 -36.25 22.38
CA GLY A 532 -8.13 -35.74 23.05
C GLY A 532 -7.85 -35.22 24.46
N ALA A 533 -8.43 -34.08 24.79
CA ALA A 533 -8.62 -33.62 26.17
C ALA A 533 -10.07 -33.11 26.30
N THR A 534 -10.83 -33.63 27.28
CA THR A 534 -12.25 -33.33 27.43
C THR A 534 -12.45 -31.98 28.15
N PRO A 535 -13.08 -30.95 27.54
CA PRO A 535 -13.31 -29.68 28.22
C PRO A 535 -14.40 -29.81 29.29
N VAL A 536 -14.16 -29.20 30.46
CA VAL A 536 -15.19 -28.97 31.49
C VAL A 536 -15.86 -27.62 31.19
N PRO A 537 -17.20 -27.52 31.15
CA PRO A 537 -17.88 -26.26 30.87
C PRO A 537 -17.72 -25.28 32.04
N LEU A 538 -17.05 -24.16 31.79
CA LEU A 538 -17.01 -22.99 32.68
C LEU A 538 -18.03 -21.92 32.21
N ALA A 539 -18.44 -21.06 33.15
CA ALA A 539 -19.57 -20.15 32.95
C ALA A 539 -19.24 -18.96 32.02
N THR A 540 -20.26 -18.52 31.27
CA THR A 540 -20.42 -17.21 30.57
C THR A 540 -19.15 -16.33 30.50
N PRO A 541 -18.45 -16.31 29.34
CA PRO A 541 -17.24 -15.50 29.19
C PRO A 541 -17.47 -14.00 29.39
N SER A 542 -16.56 -13.37 30.11
CA SER A 542 -16.35 -11.92 30.09
C SER A 542 -14.84 -11.66 30.10
N GLY A 543 -14.37 -10.77 29.21
CA GLY A 543 -12.96 -10.65 28.86
C GLY A 543 -12.66 -11.21 27.46
N VAL A 544 -11.42 -11.63 27.23
CA VAL A 544 -10.85 -11.93 25.89
C VAL A 544 -11.70 -12.91 25.10
N ALA A 545 -12.02 -14.10 25.64
CA ALA A 545 -12.87 -15.10 24.99
C ALA A 545 -14.28 -14.60 24.58
N GLY A 546 -14.80 -13.55 25.22
CA GLY A 546 -16.04 -12.90 24.81
C GLY A 546 -15.88 -11.94 23.61
N ILE A 547 -14.72 -11.29 23.51
CA ILE A 547 -14.33 -10.46 22.36
C ILE A 547 -13.96 -11.35 21.17
N ASP A 548 -13.23 -12.45 21.41
CA ASP A 548 -12.91 -13.47 20.41
C ASP A 548 -14.18 -13.99 19.75
N ALA A 549 -15.19 -14.38 20.56
CA ALA A 549 -16.50 -14.78 20.09
C ALA A 549 -17.20 -13.66 19.28
N ALA A 550 -17.20 -12.43 19.78
CA ALA A 550 -17.86 -11.30 19.12
C ALA A 550 -17.22 -10.92 17.77
N VAL A 551 -15.91 -11.05 17.63
CA VAL A 551 -15.16 -10.68 16.41
C VAL A 551 -15.11 -11.83 15.40
N ALA A 552 -15.08 -13.09 15.84
CA ALA A 552 -15.34 -14.25 14.98
C ALA A 552 -16.83 -14.43 14.63
N ASN A 553 -17.74 -13.61 15.19
CA ASN A 553 -19.20 -13.74 15.05
C ASN A 553 -19.75 -15.13 15.51
N LEU A 554 -19.07 -15.75 16.48
CA LEU A 554 -19.38 -17.07 17.03
C LEU A 554 -20.17 -16.95 18.36
N PRO A 555 -20.96 -17.98 18.73
CA PRO A 555 -21.54 -18.05 20.07
C PRO A 555 -20.45 -18.08 21.15
N ALA A 556 -20.57 -17.28 22.21
CA ALA A 556 -19.59 -17.28 23.31
C ALA A 556 -19.42 -18.63 24.04
N SER A 557 -20.31 -19.60 23.79
CA SER A 557 -20.20 -20.98 24.28
C SER A 557 -19.30 -21.91 23.43
N SER A 558 -18.89 -21.49 22.22
CA SER A 558 -18.01 -22.30 21.34
C SER A 558 -16.54 -21.87 21.36
N VAL A 559 -16.19 -20.81 22.10
CA VAL A 559 -14.80 -20.37 22.30
C VAL A 559 -14.25 -21.04 23.57
N HIS A 560 -13.08 -21.67 23.48
CA HIS A 560 -12.42 -22.38 24.58
C HIS A 560 -10.98 -21.88 24.73
N SER A 561 -10.35 -22.13 25.89
CA SER A 561 -8.98 -21.66 26.17
C SER A 561 -7.95 -22.17 25.16
N GLU A 562 -8.12 -23.41 24.70
CA GLU A 562 -7.21 -24.04 23.73
C GLU A 562 -7.55 -23.73 22.27
N SER A 563 -8.68 -23.05 22.00
CA SER A 563 -9.08 -22.68 20.64
C SER A 563 -8.03 -21.77 19.99
N ARG A 564 -7.52 -22.16 18.83
CA ARG A 564 -6.57 -21.40 18.00
C ARG A 564 -7.28 -20.33 17.20
N LEU A 565 -6.68 -19.14 17.13
CA LEU A 565 -7.27 -17.99 16.46
C LEU A 565 -7.50 -18.25 14.96
N SER A 566 -6.53 -18.79 14.22
CA SER A 566 -6.69 -19.05 12.77
C SER A 566 -7.33 -20.40 12.44
N SER A 567 -7.05 -21.49 13.16
CA SER A 567 -7.58 -22.81 12.78
C SER A 567 -8.91 -23.22 13.44
N ASP A 568 -9.18 -22.79 14.67
CA ASP A 568 -10.41 -23.18 15.40
C ASP A 568 -11.46 -22.06 15.44
N LEU A 569 -11.02 -20.79 15.33
CA LEU A 569 -11.86 -19.59 15.31
C LEU A 569 -11.82 -18.83 13.96
N ASN A 570 -11.16 -19.40 12.95
CA ASN A 570 -11.04 -18.91 11.56
C ASN A 570 -10.68 -17.41 11.40
N MET A 571 -10.00 -16.82 12.38
CA MET A 571 -9.64 -15.41 12.35
C MET A 571 -8.51 -15.17 11.35
N ASP A 572 -8.89 -14.71 10.15
CA ASP A 572 -7.98 -14.30 9.09
C ASP A 572 -7.01 -13.18 9.55
N SER A 573 -6.03 -12.85 8.71
CA SER A 573 -4.98 -11.86 9.04
C SER A 573 -5.44 -10.40 9.00
N LEU A 574 -6.75 -10.17 9.08
CA LEU A 574 -7.42 -8.89 9.27
C LEU A 574 -8.56 -8.99 10.31
N THR A 575 -9.27 -10.12 10.43
CA THR A 575 -10.12 -10.42 11.60
C THR A 575 -9.29 -10.36 12.89
N ARG A 576 -8.03 -10.82 12.89
CA ARG A 576 -7.10 -10.60 14.02
C ARG A 576 -6.70 -9.13 14.21
N VAL A 577 -6.59 -8.33 13.15
CA VAL A 577 -6.33 -6.88 13.23
C VAL A 577 -7.55 -6.14 13.81
N GLU A 578 -8.76 -6.61 13.51
CA GLU A 578 -9.99 -6.13 14.13
C GLU A 578 -10.06 -6.56 15.60
N LEU A 579 -9.76 -7.82 15.91
CA LEU A 579 -9.71 -8.37 17.27
C LEU A 579 -8.80 -7.54 18.18
N LEU A 580 -7.55 -7.33 17.76
CA LEU A 580 -6.60 -6.51 18.52
C LEU A 580 -7.08 -5.07 18.69
N GLY A 581 -7.82 -4.52 17.71
CA GLY A 581 -8.46 -3.21 17.81
C GLY A 581 -9.61 -3.16 18.84
N VAL A 582 -10.40 -4.24 18.97
CA VAL A 582 -11.47 -4.34 19.98
C VAL A 582 -10.89 -4.62 21.37
N ILE A 583 -9.82 -5.41 21.46
CA ILE A 583 -9.05 -5.63 22.70
C ILE A 583 -8.42 -4.31 23.20
N GLU A 584 -7.89 -3.46 22.31
CA GLU A 584 -7.42 -2.11 22.66
C GLU A 584 -8.59 -1.22 23.12
N GLU A 585 -9.74 -1.22 22.40
CA GLU A 585 -10.89 -0.34 22.66
C GLU A 585 -11.72 -0.75 23.90
N GLU A 586 -11.84 -2.04 24.22
CA GLU A 586 -12.63 -2.55 25.38
C GLU A 586 -11.79 -2.93 26.62
N LEU A 587 -10.60 -3.52 26.44
CA LEU A 587 -9.77 -4.04 27.54
C LEU A 587 -8.56 -3.16 27.87
N GLY A 588 -8.25 -2.16 27.02
CA GLY A 588 -7.14 -1.23 27.22
C GLY A 588 -5.74 -1.86 27.10
N ALA A 589 -5.65 -3.06 26.52
CA ALA A 589 -4.41 -3.79 26.32
C ALA A 589 -3.88 -3.59 24.89
N TYR A 590 -2.62 -3.19 24.74
CA TYR A 590 -1.96 -3.12 23.43
C TYR A 590 -1.15 -4.40 23.18
N ILE A 591 -1.36 -5.01 22.03
CA ILE A 591 -0.58 -6.12 21.46
C ILE A 591 -0.34 -5.77 20.00
N ASP A 592 0.85 -6.02 19.43
CA ASP A 592 1.09 -5.77 18.00
C ASP A 592 0.56 -6.91 17.10
N ASP A 593 0.01 -6.59 15.92
CA ASP A 593 -0.37 -7.59 14.90
C ASP A 593 0.85 -8.39 14.40
N ALA A 594 2.05 -7.82 14.51
CA ALA A 594 3.30 -8.52 14.19
C ALA A 594 3.79 -9.47 15.30
N GLU A 595 3.24 -9.39 16.51
CA GLU A 595 3.61 -10.22 17.68
C GLU A 595 2.59 -11.35 17.92
N LEU A 596 1.38 -11.23 17.37
CA LEU A 596 0.34 -12.25 17.44
C LEU A 596 0.55 -13.36 16.39
N ASP A 597 1.01 -14.53 16.84
CA ASP A 597 1.07 -15.73 16.01
C ASP A 597 -0.34 -16.06 15.46
N PRO A 598 -0.51 -16.32 14.15
CA PRO A 598 -1.80 -16.72 13.58
C PRO A 598 -2.46 -17.90 14.31
N GLU A 599 -1.66 -18.86 14.79
CA GLU A 599 -2.10 -20.10 15.44
C GLU A 599 -2.01 -20.05 16.98
N ALA A 600 -1.87 -18.86 17.56
CA ALA A 600 -1.98 -18.66 19.00
C ALA A 600 -3.35 -19.09 19.52
N THR A 601 -3.40 -19.61 20.75
CA THR A 601 -4.67 -19.96 21.42
C THR A 601 -5.29 -18.80 22.16
N VAL A 602 -6.59 -18.88 22.46
CA VAL A 602 -7.31 -17.94 23.35
C VAL A 602 -6.61 -17.79 24.71
N ALA A 603 -6.04 -18.87 25.27
CA ALA A 603 -5.25 -18.82 26.50
C ALA A 603 -3.96 -17.99 26.32
N GLN A 604 -3.25 -18.16 25.19
CA GLN A 604 -2.05 -17.39 24.89
C GLN A 604 -2.37 -15.91 24.65
N LEU A 605 -3.42 -15.61 23.87
CA LEU A 605 -3.91 -14.24 23.69
C LEU A 605 -4.37 -13.62 25.02
N THR A 606 -5.04 -14.38 25.88
CA THR A 606 -5.44 -13.93 27.23
C THR A 606 -4.20 -13.60 28.08
N ALA A 607 -3.18 -14.45 28.08
CA ALA A 607 -1.92 -14.19 28.78
C ALA A 607 -1.17 -12.97 28.20
N MET A 608 -1.18 -12.76 26.89
CA MET A 608 -0.65 -11.55 26.26
C MET A 608 -1.43 -10.30 26.66
N VAL A 609 -2.77 -10.38 26.76
CA VAL A 609 -3.64 -9.29 27.22
C VAL A 609 -3.44 -8.98 28.71
N GLU A 610 -3.17 -9.98 29.55
CA GLU A 610 -2.86 -9.78 30.96
C GLU A 610 -1.46 -9.18 31.16
N ALA A 611 -0.44 -9.69 30.45
CA ALA A 611 0.89 -9.10 30.44
C ALA A 611 0.88 -7.64 29.95
N ALA A 612 0.12 -7.32 28.90
CA ALA A 612 -0.06 -5.97 28.38
C ALA A 612 -0.89 -5.04 29.28
N LYS A 613 -1.54 -5.55 30.34
CA LYS A 613 -2.20 -4.75 31.39
C LYS A 613 -1.28 -4.51 32.59
N ASP A 614 -0.44 -5.49 32.93
CA ASP A 614 0.57 -5.36 33.99
C ASP A 614 1.77 -4.51 33.54
N GLU A 615 2.10 -4.50 32.24
CA GLU A 615 2.84 -3.39 31.61
C GLU A 615 1.99 -2.10 31.62
N LYS A 616 1.91 -1.47 32.79
CA LYS A 616 1.37 -0.12 32.95
C LYS A 616 2.21 0.88 32.17
N HIS A 617 1.85 1.06 30.91
CA HIS A 617 2.16 2.26 30.15
C HIS A 617 1.43 3.44 30.79
N ASP A 618 2.06 4.01 31.82
CA ASP A 618 1.63 5.23 32.53
C ASP A 618 1.80 6.46 31.62
N THR A 619 1.01 6.45 30.55
CA THR A 619 0.92 7.48 29.50
C THR A 619 -0.14 8.54 29.85
N GLY A 620 -0.76 8.41 31.02
CA GLY A 620 -1.25 9.54 31.77
C GLY A 620 -0.08 10.45 32.14
N ILE A 621 0.22 11.46 31.30
CA ILE A 621 1.10 12.55 31.72
C ILE A 621 0.46 13.16 32.97
N PHE A 622 1.06 12.93 34.14
CA PHE A 622 0.58 13.48 35.40
C PHE A 622 0.28 14.97 35.19
N GLY A 623 -0.91 15.43 35.59
CA GLY A 623 -1.29 16.84 35.34
C GLY A 623 -0.39 17.86 36.05
N TRP A 624 0.33 17.43 37.10
CA TRP A 624 1.05 18.32 38.00
C TRP A 624 2.33 18.96 37.39
N PRO A 625 3.23 18.28 36.64
CA PRO A 625 4.43 18.92 36.07
C PRO A 625 4.11 19.81 34.87
N LEU A 626 2.97 19.59 34.20
CA LEU A 626 2.43 20.48 33.18
C LEU A 626 1.70 21.71 33.76
N SER A 627 1.43 21.74 35.07
CA SER A 627 0.80 22.90 35.71
C SER A 627 1.67 24.16 35.57
N PRO A 628 1.07 25.36 35.43
CA PRO A 628 1.84 26.60 35.29
C PRO A 628 2.84 26.84 36.44
N VAL A 629 2.48 26.41 37.66
CA VAL A 629 3.30 26.58 38.87
C VAL A 629 4.54 25.67 38.83
N VAL A 630 4.37 24.37 38.62
CA VAL A 630 5.51 23.42 38.62
C VAL A 630 6.40 23.66 37.41
N ARG A 631 5.81 24.01 36.26
CA ARG A 631 6.57 24.41 35.07
C ARG A 631 7.37 25.70 35.29
N ALA A 632 6.83 26.68 36.02
CA ALA A 632 7.58 27.88 36.41
C ALA A 632 8.73 27.56 37.39
N ILE A 633 8.49 26.68 38.37
CA ILE A 633 9.53 26.20 39.30
C ILE A 633 10.64 25.46 38.54
N GLY A 634 10.30 24.55 37.62
CA GLY A 634 11.27 23.81 36.80
C GLY A 634 12.11 24.72 35.90
N ILE A 635 11.49 25.68 35.22
CA ILE A 635 12.18 26.70 34.42
C ILE A 635 13.09 27.57 35.30
N GLY A 636 12.61 27.97 36.49
CA GLY A 636 13.40 28.71 37.47
C GLY A 636 14.63 27.93 37.95
N PHE A 637 14.45 26.66 38.30
CA PHE A 637 15.54 25.78 38.73
C PHE A 637 16.58 25.58 37.61
N GLN A 638 16.12 25.36 36.37
CA GLN A 638 17.01 25.26 35.22
C GLN A 638 17.79 26.57 34.99
N ALA A 639 17.14 27.73 35.05
CA ALA A 639 17.79 29.02 34.81
C ALA A 639 18.75 29.45 35.93
N ILE A 640 18.43 29.14 37.19
CA ILE A 640 19.19 29.61 38.37
C ILE A 640 20.34 28.65 38.73
N PHE A 641 20.14 27.34 38.61
CA PHE A 641 21.13 26.34 39.05
C PHE A 641 21.72 25.57 37.87
N MET A 642 20.89 24.98 37.02
CA MET A 642 21.35 24.01 36.01
C MET A 642 22.16 24.67 34.89
N VAL A 643 21.72 25.81 34.37
CA VAL A 643 22.40 26.55 33.29
C VAL A 643 23.73 27.14 33.77
N PRO A 644 23.84 27.82 34.93
CA PRO A 644 25.13 28.25 35.46
C PRO A 644 26.09 27.09 35.75
N ALA A 645 25.61 25.97 36.31
CA ALA A 645 26.43 24.78 36.51
C ALA A 645 26.93 24.18 35.17
N PHE A 646 26.09 24.19 34.12
CA PHE A 646 26.48 23.74 32.80
C PHE A 646 27.60 24.60 32.21
N PHE A 647 27.53 25.93 32.33
CA PHE A 647 28.60 26.85 31.89
C PHE A 647 29.85 26.84 32.80
N LEU A 648 29.75 26.38 34.04
CA LEU A 648 30.90 26.17 34.92
C LEU A 648 31.76 24.98 34.45
N VAL A 649 31.12 23.93 33.93
CA VAL A 649 31.78 22.70 33.44
C VAL A 649 32.12 22.77 31.95
N TYR A 650 31.22 23.30 31.11
CA TYR A 650 31.36 23.33 29.66
C TYR A 650 31.57 24.75 29.12
N ARG A 651 32.76 25.00 28.56
CA ARG A 651 33.06 26.20 27.76
C ARG A 651 32.45 26.08 26.36
N VAL A 652 31.13 26.31 26.25
CA VAL A 652 30.42 26.34 24.97
C VAL A 652 30.90 27.53 24.12
N ARG A 653 31.46 27.25 22.94
CA ARG A 653 31.85 28.25 21.94
C ARG A 653 30.81 28.27 20.83
N VAL A 654 30.06 29.36 20.70
CA VAL A 654 29.05 29.56 19.65
C VAL A 654 29.66 30.36 18.50
N THR A 655 29.53 29.86 17.27
CA THR A 655 29.90 30.50 16.01
C THR A 655 28.68 30.60 15.09
N GLY A 656 28.74 31.41 14.03
CA GLY A 656 27.64 31.52 13.06
C GLY A 656 26.47 32.41 13.51
N ARG A 657 26.57 33.06 14.68
CA ARG A 657 25.48 33.86 15.29
C ARG A 657 25.16 35.13 14.50
N GLU A 658 26.17 35.64 13.81
CA GLU A 658 26.14 36.70 12.82
C GLU A 658 25.15 36.44 11.65
N HIS A 659 24.89 35.18 11.28
CA HIS A 659 23.96 34.82 10.20
C HIS A 659 22.48 34.90 10.62
N LEU A 660 22.17 35.11 11.91
CA LEU A 660 20.80 35.23 12.44
C LEU A 660 20.28 36.68 12.49
N ALA A 661 21.03 37.65 11.97
CA ALA A 661 20.70 39.07 12.03
C ALA A 661 19.95 39.61 10.80
N GLY A 662 19.61 38.76 9.81
CA GLY A 662 18.95 39.16 8.56
C GLY A 662 17.45 38.86 8.50
N ASP A 663 16.65 39.92 8.32
CA ASP A 663 15.37 39.97 7.58
C ASP A 663 14.27 38.92 7.82
N HIS A 664 13.80 38.78 9.07
CA HIS A 664 12.42 38.29 9.32
C HIS A 664 11.68 39.11 10.40
N PRO A 665 10.55 39.80 10.08
CA PRO A 665 9.80 40.62 11.02
C PRO A 665 8.79 39.80 11.85
N HIS A 666 9.28 38.82 12.60
CA HIS A 666 8.50 38.10 13.62
C HIS A 666 9.24 38.10 14.97
N PRO A 667 8.63 38.62 16.05
CA PRO A 667 9.27 38.63 17.36
C PRO A 667 9.28 37.22 17.96
N LEU A 668 10.38 36.50 17.73
CA LEU A 668 10.82 35.46 18.66
C LEU A 668 10.91 36.06 20.07
N PRO A 669 10.55 35.34 21.14
CA PRO A 669 10.51 35.89 22.49
C PRO A 669 11.93 36.11 23.04
N THR A 670 12.49 37.28 22.75
CA THR A 670 13.80 37.75 23.24
C THR A 670 13.78 37.96 24.75
N ARG A 671 13.95 36.87 25.51
CA ARG A 671 14.19 36.89 26.96
C ARG A 671 15.63 36.47 27.29
N LEU A 672 16.57 37.22 26.73
CA LEU A 672 17.97 37.30 27.16
C LEU A 672 18.46 38.70 26.76
N ALA A 673 19.05 39.43 27.72
CA ALA A 673 19.33 40.88 27.67
C ALA A 673 18.05 41.76 27.80
N VAL A 674 18.00 42.88 28.55
CA VAL A 674 18.99 43.60 29.41
C VAL A 674 18.29 44.23 30.63
N ALA A 675 18.94 44.24 31.81
CA ALA A 675 18.88 45.34 32.80
C ALA A 675 19.94 45.14 33.92
N SER A 676 20.60 46.16 34.49
CA SER A 676 21.57 47.13 33.95
C SER A 676 21.93 48.16 35.05
N GLY A 677 23.22 48.32 35.39
CA GLY A 677 23.74 49.39 36.27
C GLY A 677 23.85 49.02 37.77
N ARG A 678 24.78 49.60 38.57
CA ARG A 678 25.57 50.84 38.39
C ARG A 678 26.94 50.79 39.13
N CYS A 679 27.83 51.72 38.73
CA CYS A 679 28.99 52.29 39.47
C CYS A 679 30.18 51.38 39.88
N GLY A 680 31.45 51.84 39.84
CA GLY A 680 31.96 53.06 39.16
C GLY A 680 33.37 53.56 39.59
N ARG A 681 33.97 54.38 38.72
CA ARG A 681 35.06 55.39 38.92
C ARG A 681 36.45 54.98 39.49
N GLY A 682 37.50 55.26 38.70
CA GLY A 682 38.90 55.51 39.14
C GLY A 682 39.97 54.79 38.28
N GLY A 683 41.13 55.38 37.93
CA GLY A 683 41.53 56.79 37.97
C GLY A 683 43.03 57.11 37.77
N ARG A 684 43.38 57.78 36.66
CA ARG A 684 44.62 58.57 36.37
C ARG A 684 45.96 57.86 36.00
N HIS A 685 46.85 58.69 35.43
CA HIS A 685 48.31 58.54 35.13
C HIS A 685 48.70 57.75 33.85
N LEU A 686 49.74 58.12 33.05
CA LEU A 686 50.54 59.36 32.92
C LEU A 686 51.33 59.38 31.57
N ARG A 687 51.46 60.57 30.92
CA ARG A 687 52.50 61.03 29.95
C ARG A 687 52.73 60.31 28.59
N GLN A 688 53.28 61.10 27.65
CA GLN A 688 53.91 60.78 26.34
C GLN A 688 55.46 60.85 26.49
N PRO A 689 56.35 60.71 25.47
CA PRO A 689 56.15 60.49 24.01
C PRO A 689 57.06 59.41 23.37
N ASP A 690 57.16 59.45 22.03
CA ASP A 690 58.14 58.83 21.12
C ASP A 690 58.09 57.29 20.91
N SER A 691 58.39 56.74 19.73
CA SER A 691 59.05 57.32 18.53
C SER A 691 58.34 57.02 17.19
N TRP A 692 58.81 57.68 16.12
CA TRP A 692 58.38 57.58 14.71
C TRP A 692 59.43 56.77 13.88
N PRO A 693 59.21 56.39 12.58
CA PRO A 693 58.33 57.05 11.61
C PRO A 693 57.42 56.19 10.72
N ARG A 694 56.45 56.87 10.10
CA ARG A 694 55.78 56.45 8.85
C ARG A 694 56.54 56.98 7.63
N LEU A 695 56.41 56.29 6.50
CA LEU A 695 56.35 56.85 5.12
C LEU A 695 55.93 55.69 4.19
N GLY A 696 55.07 55.85 3.18
CA GLY A 696 54.24 57.00 2.80
C GLY A 696 53.27 56.59 1.68
N CYS A 697 52.15 57.30 1.54
CA CYS A 697 51.29 57.23 0.36
C CYS A 697 51.16 58.65 -0.18
N ASP A 698 51.45 58.85 -1.46
CA ASP A 698 51.46 60.19 -2.07
C ASP A 698 50.90 60.19 -3.50
N ARG A 699 50.66 61.38 -4.05
CA ARG A 699 49.67 61.65 -5.10
C ARG A 699 50.24 62.43 -6.29
N GLN A 700 49.63 62.20 -7.46
CA GLN A 700 49.58 63.09 -8.64
C GLN A 700 50.89 63.35 -9.43
N ARG A 701 50.82 63.13 -10.77
CA ARG A 701 50.97 64.21 -11.78
C ARG A 701 50.59 63.80 -13.21
N VAL A 702 49.51 64.42 -13.72
CA VAL A 702 49.34 65.13 -15.02
C VAL A 702 49.76 64.48 -16.37
N SER A 703 48.84 64.56 -17.34
CA SER A 703 48.96 64.37 -18.82
C SER A 703 49.10 62.93 -19.36
N ALA A 704 48.61 62.56 -20.55
CA ALA A 704 47.91 63.31 -21.62
C ALA A 704 46.68 62.51 -22.18
N GLY A 705 46.03 63.00 -23.26
CA GLY A 705 44.84 62.37 -23.86
C GLY A 705 45.11 61.15 -24.78
N SER A 706 44.13 60.59 -25.52
CA SER A 706 42.78 61.07 -25.82
C SER A 706 41.84 59.98 -26.41
N ARG A 707 40.51 60.25 -26.45
CA ARG A 707 39.42 59.51 -27.16
C ARG A 707 39.08 58.10 -26.59
N GLY A 708 37.81 57.64 -26.55
CA GLY A 708 36.53 58.36 -26.69
C GLY A 708 35.28 57.49 -26.97
N ARG A 709 34.29 57.55 -26.05
CA ARG A 709 32.82 57.30 -26.22
C ARG A 709 32.23 55.86 -26.35
N HIS A 710 31.29 55.56 -25.44
CA HIS A 710 30.07 54.71 -25.57
C HIS A 710 29.03 55.35 -26.57
N PRO A 711 27.83 54.80 -26.90
CA PRO A 711 26.99 53.80 -26.18
C PRO A 711 26.05 52.84 -27.00
N ALA A 712 25.23 52.08 -26.24
CA ALA A 712 23.82 51.69 -26.48
C ALA A 712 23.37 50.67 -27.57
N GLN A 713 22.28 49.95 -27.23
CA GLN A 713 21.37 49.22 -28.15
C GLN A 713 20.26 50.19 -28.67
N PRO A 714 19.50 49.89 -29.75
CA PRO A 714 18.24 49.12 -29.62
C PRO A 714 17.83 48.27 -30.87
N ARG A 715 16.55 47.89 -30.96
CA ARG A 715 15.93 46.94 -31.92
C ARG A 715 15.59 47.52 -33.33
N ALA A 716 15.50 46.63 -34.33
CA ALA A 716 14.35 46.43 -35.27
C ALA A 716 14.57 46.48 -36.83
N ALA A 717 14.17 45.37 -37.48
CA ALA A 717 13.43 45.22 -38.76
C ALA A 717 13.96 45.73 -40.14
N ARG A 718 14.18 44.76 -41.08
CA ARG A 718 13.92 44.75 -42.55
C ARG A 718 14.00 43.27 -43.02
N ARG A 719 13.00 42.58 -43.60
CA ARG A 719 12.21 42.67 -44.86
C ARG A 719 12.80 42.00 -46.14
N GLN A 720 12.31 40.77 -46.39
CA GLN A 720 11.79 40.20 -47.66
C GLN A 720 12.69 39.65 -48.81
N ALA A 721 12.10 38.62 -49.47
CA ALA A 721 12.38 38.01 -50.80
C ALA A 721 13.63 37.09 -50.89
N ARG A 722 13.67 35.99 -51.67
CA ARG A 722 12.80 35.37 -52.73
C ARG A 722 12.71 33.83 -52.47
N SER A 723 11.58 33.11 -52.59
CA SER A 723 11.02 32.43 -53.80
C SER A 723 12.07 31.84 -54.77
N ARG A 724 11.99 30.61 -55.32
CA ARG A 724 11.04 29.46 -55.25
C ARG A 724 11.66 28.28 -56.07
N LEU A 725 11.01 27.10 -56.08
CA LEU A 725 11.00 26.04 -57.14
C LEU A 725 12.12 24.96 -57.26
N LEU A 726 11.62 23.74 -57.57
CA LEU A 726 12.19 22.59 -58.31
C LEU A 726 13.16 21.58 -57.66
N ASP A 727 12.54 20.48 -57.20
CA ASP A 727 12.95 19.07 -57.37
C ASP A 727 12.92 18.63 -58.87
N PRO A 728 13.29 17.39 -59.27
CA PRO A 728 14.12 16.35 -58.61
C PRO A 728 15.23 15.79 -59.55
N HIS A 729 15.93 14.70 -59.18
CA HIS A 729 16.26 13.59 -60.12
C HIS A 729 16.92 12.34 -59.47
N LEU A 730 16.57 11.15 -60.00
CA LEU A 730 17.31 9.87 -59.86
C LEU A 730 18.15 9.59 -61.14
N PRO A 731 19.30 8.90 -61.02
CA PRO A 731 19.41 7.47 -61.40
C PRO A 731 20.27 6.66 -60.38
N GLY A 732 20.52 5.34 -60.48
CA GLY A 732 20.16 4.32 -61.48
C GLY A 732 21.40 3.61 -62.08
N GLY A 733 21.64 2.32 -61.76
CA GLY A 733 22.77 1.53 -62.28
C GLY A 733 22.83 0.08 -61.75
N GLN A 734 23.43 -0.85 -62.50
CA GLN A 734 23.50 -2.30 -62.23
C GLN A 734 24.95 -2.84 -62.30
N ALA A 735 25.10 -4.18 -62.16
CA ALA A 735 26.26 -5.06 -62.44
C ALA A 735 27.19 -5.42 -61.24
N ASP A 736 27.78 -6.63 -61.12
CA ASP A 736 27.52 -7.97 -61.71
C ASP A 736 28.43 -9.04 -61.01
N ARG A 737 28.07 -10.34 -61.03
CA ARG A 737 28.90 -11.57 -60.85
C ARG A 737 29.78 -11.71 -59.57
N ARG A 738 29.87 -12.85 -58.86
CA ARG A 738 30.05 -14.27 -59.28
C ARG A 738 29.60 -15.30 -58.19
N ARG A 739 29.48 -16.58 -58.58
CA ARG A 739 29.56 -17.80 -57.71
C ARG A 739 30.95 -18.48 -57.81
N PRO A 740 31.27 -19.51 -56.99
CA PRO A 740 30.85 -20.92 -57.14
C PRO A 740 30.06 -21.44 -55.91
N ASP A 741 29.18 -22.45 -55.92
CA ASP A 741 28.93 -23.69 -56.70
C ASP A 741 29.46 -25.00 -56.06
N ALA A 742 28.54 -25.74 -55.43
CA ALA A 742 28.48 -27.21 -55.27
C ALA A 742 27.00 -27.56 -54.96
N ALA A 743 26.20 -28.12 -55.87
CA ALA A 743 26.14 -29.53 -56.34
C ALA A 743 25.03 -30.32 -55.56
N VAL A 744 23.86 -30.62 -56.14
CA VAL A 744 23.50 -31.78 -57.04
C VAL A 744 23.09 -33.02 -56.21
N GLN A 745 22.03 -33.83 -56.46
CA GLN A 745 20.80 -33.92 -57.32
C GLN A 745 19.89 -35.04 -56.68
N VAL A 746 18.68 -35.50 -57.08
CA VAL A 746 17.62 -35.32 -58.12
C VAL A 746 16.31 -35.91 -57.52
N GLY A 747 15.07 -35.73 -58.00
CA GLY A 747 14.53 -34.90 -59.10
C GLY A 747 13.12 -35.33 -59.58
N ASP A 748 12.55 -34.52 -60.48
CA ASP A 748 11.56 -34.78 -61.56
C ASP A 748 10.35 -35.78 -61.46
N ARG A 749 9.15 -35.21 -61.72
CA ARG A 749 8.10 -35.59 -62.74
C ARG A 749 6.74 -36.24 -62.38
N ALA A 750 5.79 -35.86 -63.26
CA ALA A 750 4.42 -36.37 -63.55
C ALA A 750 3.36 -36.17 -62.45
N ASP A 751 2.14 -35.62 -62.66
CA ASP A 751 1.19 -35.44 -63.79
C ASP A 751 0.03 -36.48 -63.84
N ARG A 752 -1.18 -35.97 -64.17
CA ARG A 752 -2.44 -36.60 -64.63
C ARG A 752 -3.52 -37.13 -63.67
N ARG A 753 -4.74 -36.60 -63.94
CA ARG A 753 -6.11 -37.19 -63.87
C ARG A 753 -6.83 -37.22 -62.50
N ARG A 754 -8.17 -37.33 -62.44
CA ARG A 754 -9.31 -36.65 -63.15
C ARG A 754 -10.65 -37.25 -62.67
N GLY A 755 -11.65 -36.40 -62.36
CA GLY A 755 -13.07 -36.77 -62.19
C GLY A 755 -13.74 -35.84 -61.16
N ARG A 756 -14.62 -34.89 -61.47
CA ARG A 756 -15.94 -34.89 -62.18
C ARG A 756 -17.09 -35.55 -61.41
N HIS A 757 -17.93 -34.72 -60.78
CA HIS A 757 -19.38 -34.56 -61.02
C HIS A 757 -19.86 -33.30 -60.25
N ALA A 758 -21.07 -32.74 -60.43
CA ALA A 758 -21.63 -32.09 -61.63
C ALA A 758 -22.97 -31.38 -61.25
N GLY A 759 -23.20 -30.14 -61.71
CA GLY A 759 -24.42 -29.35 -61.45
C GLY A 759 -24.37 -28.50 -60.16
N GLY A 760 -25.10 -27.39 -60.05
CA GLY A 760 -25.94 -26.70 -61.05
C GLY A 760 -26.91 -25.69 -60.41
N ALA A 761 -27.27 -24.61 -61.13
CA ALA A 761 -28.03 -23.43 -60.66
C ALA A 761 -27.23 -22.57 -59.64
N ASP A 762 -27.14 -21.23 -59.69
CA ASP A 762 -28.01 -20.12 -60.15
C ASP A 762 -29.33 -19.98 -59.39
N GLU A 763 -29.39 -19.01 -58.46
CA GLU A 763 -30.25 -17.83 -58.67
C GLU A 763 -29.80 -16.65 -57.79
N ALA A 764 -30.37 -15.46 -58.04
CA ALA A 764 -29.97 -14.19 -57.45
C ALA A 764 -31.16 -13.47 -56.79
N GLN A 765 -30.97 -12.19 -56.43
CA GLN A 765 -31.93 -11.29 -55.75
C GLN A 765 -32.07 -11.57 -54.23
N GLY A 766 -32.25 -10.58 -53.36
CA GLY A 766 -32.13 -9.12 -53.54
C GLY A 766 -33.26 -8.32 -52.90
N GLN A 767 -32.90 -7.32 -52.06
CA GLN A 767 -33.82 -6.33 -51.45
C GLN A 767 -34.80 -6.94 -50.41
N SER A 768 -35.43 -6.21 -49.48
CA SER A 768 -35.41 -4.77 -49.13
C SER A 768 -35.72 -4.57 -47.63
N HIS A 769 -35.42 -3.38 -47.08
CA HIS A 769 -36.03 -2.88 -45.84
C HIS A 769 -37.57 -2.93 -45.86
N VAL A 770 -38.22 -3.22 -44.72
CA VAL A 770 -39.33 -2.40 -44.20
C VAL A 770 -39.31 -2.39 -42.65
N SER A 771 -39.41 -1.19 -42.08
CA SER A 771 -40.11 -0.90 -40.82
C SER A 771 -41.11 0.22 -41.15
N PRO A 772 -42.35 0.24 -40.63
CA PRO A 772 -42.58 0.87 -39.31
C PRO A 772 -43.86 0.44 -38.54
N GLY A 773 -44.13 1.08 -37.39
CA GLY A 773 -45.49 1.19 -36.81
C GLY A 773 -45.60 0.70 -35.37
N ARG A 774 -45.42 1.54 -34.33
CA ARG A 774 -46.35 2.53 -33.74
C ARG A 774 -47.51 1.95 -32.90
N ARG A 775 -47.41 2.19 -31.58
CA ARG A 775 -48.46 2.61 -30.63
C ARG A 775 -49.76 1.79 -30.55
N HIS A 776 -50.11 1.36 -29.33
CA HIS A 776 -51.25 1.96 -28.61
C HIS A 776 -51.14 1.73 -27.10
N ALA A 777 -51.71 2.64 -26.31
CA ALA A 777 -51.82 2.53 -24.86
C ALA A 777 -53.29 2.37 -24.45
N ARG A 778 -53.57 1.55 -23.43
CA ARG A 778 -54.84 1.56 -22.67
C ARG A 778 -54.74 0.84 -21.32
N ALA A 779 -54.87 1.61 -20.25
CA ALA A 779 -55.54 1.21 -19.01
C ALA A 779 -56.93 1.91 -18.99
N PRO A 780 -57.77 1.85 -17.92
CA PRO A 780 -57.69 1.09 -16.67
C PRO A 780 -59.00 0.32 -16.32
N LEU A 781 -59.05 -0.39 -15.18
CA LEU A 781 -60.20 -0.60 -14.25
C LEU A 781 -59.88 -1.72 -13.22
N ALA A 782 -60.67 -1.93 -12.15
CA ALA A 782 -60.52 -1.23 -10.87
C ALA A 782 -61.15 -1.97 -9.65
N ARG A 783 -60.63 -1.65 -8.44
CA ARG A 783 -61.29 -1.63 -7.11
C ARG A 783 -61.57 -2.93 -6.31
N ARG A 784 -61.55 -2.72 -4.97
CA ARG A 784 -61.92 -3.57 -3.80
C ARG A 784 -60.87 -4.63 -3.40
N GLY A 785 -60.68 -4.98 -2.12
CA GLY A 785 -61.41 -4.57 -0.90
C GLY A 785 -60.51 -4.16 0.29
N ARG A 786 -61.11 -3.70 1.40
CA ARG A 786 -60.42 -3.38 2.66
C ARG A 786 -60.62 -4.49 3.69
N ALA A 787 -59.65 -4.66 4.58
CA ALA A 787 -59.91 -5.12 5.96
C ALA A 787 -59.12 -4.24 6.95
N ARG A 788 -59.70 -3.99 8.12
CA ARG A 788 -59.07 -3.43 9.32
C ARG A 788 -59.54 -4.26 10.50
N LEU A 789 -58.68 -4.51 11.48
CA LEU A 789 -59.10 -4.83 12.84
C LEU A 789 -58.33 -3.96 13.85
N ARG A 790 -58.94 -3.78 15.02
CA ARG A 790 -58.44 -3.03 16.18
C ARG A 790 -58.89 -3.74 17.46
N GLY A 791 -58.00 -3.79 18.44
CA GLY A 791 -58.29 -3.92 19.88
C GLY A 791 -56.98 -3.58 20.61
N THR A 792 -56.83 -2.67 21.58
CA THR A 792 -57.61 -2.28 22.78
C THR A 792 -57.49 -3.25 23.97
N ASP A 793 -56.44 -3.04 24.79
CA ASP A 793 -56.48 -2.64 26.22
C ASP A 793 -57.34 -3.43 27.26
N PRO A 794 -57.12 -3.32 28.60
CA PRO A 794 -56.06 -2.60 29.37
C PRO A 794 -55.54 -3.26 30.69
N LEU A 795 -54.62 -2.56 31.40
CA LEU A 795 -54.56 -2.35 32.88
C LEU A 795 -54.44 -3.53 33.92
N ARG A 796 -53.33 -3.61 34.70
CA ARG A 796 -53.21 -3.16 36.15
C ARG A 796 -51.98 -3.65 36.97
N LEU A 797 -51.35 -2.68 37.66
CA LEU A 797 -50.84 -2.64 39.08
C LEU A 797 -50.17 -3.85 39.78
N GLY A 798 -48.96 -3.64 40.35
CA GLY A 798 -48.30 -4.60 41.27
C GLY A 798 -47.11 -4.08 42.11
N ARG A 799 -47.41 -3.36 43.21
CA ARG A 799 -46.66 -3.11 44.49
C ARG A 799 -45.13 -3.39 44.63
N GLY A 800 -44.48 -2.56 45.47
CA GLY A 800 -43.23 -2.91 46.19
C GLY A 800 -43.22 -2.47 47.66
N PRO A 801 -42.22 -2.89 48.46
CA PRO A 801 -41.63 -2.08 49.55
C PRO A 801 -40.07 -1.98 49.37
N ARG A 802 -39.27 -1.02 49.88
CA ARG A 802 -39.33 0.07 50.89
C ARG A 802 -38.61 -0.26 52.23
N ARG A 803 -37.57 0.55 52.54
CA ARG A 803 -36.68 0.62 53.75
C ARG A 803 -35.45 -0.32 53.73
N GLY A 804 -34.31 0.04 54.36
CA GLY A 804 -34.03 1.22 55.23
C GLY A 804 -32.55 1.61 55.38
N ASN A 805 -32.29 2.65 56.21
CA ASN A 805 -30.99 3.32 56.38
C ASN A 805 -29.95 2.53 57.21
N GLY A 806 -28.65 2.86 57.04
CA GLY A 806 -27.57 2.42 57.92
C GLY A 806 -26.31 3.30 57.86
N SER A 807 -26.20 4.28 58.76
CA SER A 807 -24.97 5.03 59.11
C SER A 807 -25.13 5.49 60.57
N PRO A 808 -24.09 5.48 61.43
CA PRO A 808 -23.09 6.57 61.41
C PRO A 808 -21.66 6.21 61.93
N GLY A 809 -20.72 7.17 61.88
CA GLY A 809 -19.48 7.18 62.68
C GLY A 809 -18.17 7.33 61.86
N GLY A 810 -17.16 8.09 62.30
CA GLY A 810 -17.13 8.85 63.57
C GLY A 810 -15.89 9.67 63.99
N SER A 811 -14.90 10.01 63.14
CA SER A 811 -13.68 10.83 63.47
C SER A 811 -12.70 10.20 64.50
N ARG A 812 -11.37 10.47 64.57
CA ARG A 812 -10.55 11.70 64.42
C ARG A 812 -9.06 11.35 64.10
N LEU A 813 -8.25 12.37 63.74
CA LEU A 813 -6.83 12.71 64.09
C LEU A 813 -5.79 11.56 64.30
N SER A 814 -4.48 11.65 63.98
CA SER A 814 -3.53 12.78 63.76
C SER A 814 -2.33 12.33 62.90
N ALA A 815 -1.86 13.07 61.89
CA ALA A 815 -0.78 14.09 61.91
C ALA A 815 0.69 13.58 61.97
N LEU A 816 1.51 14.05 61.00
CA LEU A 816 3.00 14.10 60.98
C LEU A 816 3.77 12.75 61.00
N SER A 817 5.00 12.62 60.48
CA SER A 817 5.90 13.53 59.74
C SER A 817 6.69 12.79 58.65
N GLN A 818 7.22 13.52 57.67
CA GLN A 818 8.26 12.99 56.76
C GLN A 818 9.62 12.95 57.46
N THR A 819 10.41 11.91 57.21
CA THR A 819 11.85 11.91 57.50
C THR A 819 12.59 11.30 56.30
N ALA A 820 13.38 12.11 55.60
CA ALA A 820 14.16 11.65 54.46
C ALA A 820 15.61 11.34 54.90
N VAL A 821 16.18 10.24 54.38
CA VAL A 821 17.62 9.95 54.50
C VAL A 821 18.16 9.52 53.13
N TRP A 822 19.01 10.36 52.56
CA TRP A 822 20.06 9.98 51.60
C TRP A 822 21.39 10.03 52.39
N PRO A 823 22.28 9.04 52.22
CA PRO A 823 23.43 9.20 51.27
C PRO A 823 23.56 7.97 50.34
N GLN A 824 24.00 8.04 49.07
CA GLN A 824 25.25 8.59 48.50
C GLN A 824 26.50 7.71 48.74
N SER A 825 27.02 7.01 47.71
CA SER A 825 28.46 7.00 47.29
C SER A 825 28.87 5.84 46.34
N CYS A 826 29.63 6.20 45.30
CA CYS A 826 30.83 5.56 44.73
C CYS A 826 30.91 4.05 44.37
N LEU A 827 31.18 3.81 43.07
CA LEU A 827 32.39 3.16 42.53
C LEU A 827 33.09 2.07 43.37
N LEU A 828 32.97 0.79 42.96
CA LEU A 828 34.06 -0.20 42.76
C LEU A 828 33.47 -1.60 42.45
N GLY A 829 34.29 -2.55 41.98
CA GLY A 829 33.98 -3.98 42.02
C GLY A 829 33.78 -4.68 40.67
N TRP A 830 34.78 -5.47 40.27
CA TRP A 830 34.63 -6.60 39.35
C TRP A 830 34.18 -7.86 40.12
N ALA A 831 33.67 -8.87 39.38
CA ALA A 831 33.42 -10.26 39.82
C ALA A 831 32.30 -10.44 40.89
N ASN A 832 31.49 -11.51 40.89
CA ASN A 832 31.70 -12.88 40.40
C ASN A 832 30.44 -13.49 39.76
N ALA A 833 30.63 -14.62 39.07
CA ALA A 833 29.57 -15.58 38.75
C ALA A 833 29.98 -17.00 39.21
N PRO A 834 29.07 -17.83 39.74
CA PRO A 834 29.11 -19.29 39.60
C PRO A 834 28.47 -19.67 38.25
N GLY A 835 28.87 -20.69 37.49
CA GLY A 835 29.63 -21.91 37.82
C GLY A 835 28.71 -23.14 37.67
N ALA A 836 29.10 -24.28 37.11
CA ALA A 836 30.34 -24.65 36.42
C ALA A 836 30.12 -25.91 35.54
N GLY A 837 31.02 -26.19 34.59
CA GLY A 837 31.08 -27.44 33.81
C GLY A 837 32.46 -27.61 33.15
N PRO A 838 33.05 -28.83 33.03
CA PRO A 838 34.51 -28.96 33.13
C PRO A 838 35.25 -29.59 31.91
N HIS A 839 36.58 -29.61 32.02
CA HIS A 839 37.60 -30.31 31.19
C HIS A 839 38.21 -29.61 29.94
N ARG A 840 39.08 -28.62 30.20
CA ARG A 840 40.59 -28.71 30.20
C ARG A 840 41.29 -29.61 29.11
N PRO A 841 42.54 -29.30 28.71
CA PRO A 841 42.94 -28.20 27.80
C PRO A 841 43.96 -28.67 26.72
N ASP A 842 44.50 -27.76 25.88
CA ASP A 842 45.96 -27.77 25.59
C ASP A 842 46.51 -26.38 25.15
N HIS A 843 47.83 -26.31 25.01
CA HIS A 843 48.71 -25.17 24.69
C HIS A 843 48.76 -24.84 23.16
N ASP A 844 49.39 -23.76 22.63
CA ASP A 844 50.30 -22.75 23.20
C ASP A 844 50.33 -21.41 22.38
N ARG A 845 50.88 -20.35 22.98
CA ARG A 845 51.59 -19.17 22.37
C ARG A 845 50.95 -18.18 21.36
N HIS A 846 50.77 -16.96 21.88
CA HIS A 846 51.19 -15.63 21.39
C HIS A 846 52.32 -15.52 20.32
N PRO A 847 52.51 -14.35 19.65
CA PRO A 847 51.94 -13.02 19.95
C PRO A 847 50.60 -12.71 19.29
#